data_AF-A0A2E5WS66-F1
#
_entry.id   AF-A0A2E5WS66-F1
#
_cell.length_a   1.000
_cell.length_b   1.000
_cell.length_c   1.000
_cell.angle_alpha   90.00
_cell.angle_beta   90.00
_cell.angle_gamma   90.00
#
_symmetry.space_group_name_H-M   'P 1'
#
loop_
_entity.id
_entity.type
_entity.pdbx_description
1 polymer ?
#
loop_
_entity_poly.entity_id
_entity_poly.type
_entity_poly.pdbx_seq_one_letter_code
_entity_poly.pdbx_strand_id
1 'polypeptide(L)'
;MSAPDESLKGYPRYKLIQWSATLAMLLLLLAGSLIGQYPPPLGQLGFCAFGIATGAAFARMSHPPGLPLTRLGQIGLIFVAASQVFYQSLVWSESWRVHDSYLGWRLWWISVVAAVGLGWLQVLWRAGASWEGKSGRTTLACTGLLGLSLTWLALRSNPSAAAPPVLQWLLLLLLLGAAGGSLVIIGHWWKNRPRRARPLPRWMRPTIITTGLVALSTVSFYFGRITMPPPSPFDSAHSLLADMNATDLNATLTRDYTHLKKLIKDMDEVRAEAGGLYRGVDTRTGRRDASEFTPEESQQIRNLFIRYMGYRRDLLHLARVHVGFKKISNESQRHRSFLIGYCAASVALEAGLVYVQSYRDNAPLRAKLNEEEPGLLADGQFEVVYHSVTDQHHQELYREFGVFFELHRARWLVESPPGMDFAKLLDPRIRAGQTALENTRLSPVRAWFSRIGRRLQQDAKSPAFEAQKLLAEFMGDTRIVRREPMISIHQVRTEIQPRLQPGDIIIERRNWYLSNAFLPGFWPHCALYVGTREQLEQAGLDYESLDPDARAVHAKLEEKTNHRLVIIEAMSEGVIFTSAEKSMHADYVAVLRPRLTRDQLQQVIKNAFRYHGRPYDFAFDFADESKLVCSELLHYSFGGIHDFPMDTVLGKKVVTPLGIVEQFAEQSKQQTSKLDFDFVLFYNTPPGQSRARPATAEALRHSIKWPKVFNE
;
A
#
# COMPACT_ATOMS: atom_id res chain seq x y z
N MET A 1 -31.58 4.10 63.25
CA MET A 1 -32.34 4.68 62.10
C MET A 1 -31.70 6.00 61.73
N SER A 2 -30.71 5.97 60.84
CA SER A 2 -30.14 7.16 60.20
C SER A 2 -30.88 7.40 58.90
N ALA A 3 -31.37 8.62 58.70
CA ALA A 3 -32.08 9.04 57.50
C ALA A 3 -31.29 8.70 56.22
N PRO A 4 -31.95 8.31 55.12
CA PRO A 4 -31.27 8.10 53.86
C PRO A 4 -30.71 9.44 53.39
N ASP A 5 -29.40 9.45 53.15
CA ASP A 5 -28.63 10.55 52.59
C ASP A 5 -29.23 10.94 51.22
N GLU A 6 -29.96 12.06 51.19
CA GLU A 6 -30.56 12.63 49.97
C GLU A 6 -29.53 13.15 48.95
N SER A 7 -28.22 12.99 49.19
CA SER A 7 -27.16 13.53 48.33
C SER A 7 -26.92 12.77 47.01
N LEU A 8 -27.62 11.66 46.74
CA LEU A 8 -27.43 10.83 45.53
C LEU A 8 -28.37 11.14 44.34
N LYS A 9 -29.14 12.23 44.36
CA LYS A 9 -30.11 12.53 43.28
C LYS A 9 -29.56 13.25 42.03
N GLY A 10 -28.25 13.34 41.83
CA GLY A 10 -27.68 14.24 40.81
C GLY A 10 -26.51 13.73 39.98
N TYR A 11 -26.32 12.42 39.76
CA TYR A 11 -25.25 11.98 38.85
C TYR A 11 -25.53 12.41 37.40
N PRO A 12 -24.60 13.10 36.72
CA PRO A 12 -24.87 13.66 35.42
C PRO A 12 -24.90 12.54 34.37
N ARG A 13 -26.03 12.41 33.67
CA ARG A 13 -26.38 11.34 32.70
C ARG A 13 -25.51 11.27 31.43
N TYR A 14 -24.35 11.92 31.41
CA TYR A 14 -23.42 11.94 30.27
C TYR A 14 -23.06 10.54 29.80
N LYS A 15 -22.66 9.67 30.74
CA LYS A 15 -22.27 8.29 30.42
C LYS A 15 -23.44 7.53 29.78
N LEU A 16 -24.65 7.67 30.31
CA LEU A 16 -25.83 6.98 29.80
C LEU A 16 -26.14 7.43 28.35
N ILE A 17 -26.23 8.75 28.11
CA ILE A 17 -26.51 9.30 26.76
C ILE A 17 -25.42 8.87 25.77
N GLN A 18 -24.15 8.89 26.20
CA GLN A 18 -23.01 8.49 25.38
C GLN A 18 -23.08 7.00 25.02
N TRP A 19 -23.24 6.11 26.01
CA TRP A 19 -23.33 4.67 25.77
C TRP A 19 -24.56 4.29 24.95
N SER A 20 -25.70 4.97 25.14
CA SER A 20 -26.88 4.79 24.31
C SER A 20 -26.66 5.22 22.86
N ALA A 21 -25.96 6.33 22.62
CA ALA A 21 -25.62 6.79 21.27
C ALA A 21 -24.61 5.85 20.57
N THR A 22 -23.58 5.41 21.29
CA THR A 22 -22.61 4.44 20.78
C THR A 22 -23.29 3.11 20.45
N LEU A 23 -24.19 2.61 21.32
CA LEU A 23 -24.94 1.39 21.08
C LEU A 23 -25.90 1.50 19.89
N ALA A 24 -26.69 2.58 19.81
CA ALA A 24 -27.62 2.81 18.70
C ALA A 24 -26.89 2.87 17.35
N MET A 25 -25.74 3.56 17.29
CA MET A 25 -24.90 3.59 16.10
C MET A 25 -24.34 2.21 15.77
N LEU A 26 -23.82 1.49 16.76
CA LEU A 26 -23.25 0.15 16.57
C LEU A 26 -24.29 -0.83 16.00
N LEU A 27 -25.53 -0.76 16.50
CA LEU A 27 -26.65 -1.53 15.96
C LEU A 27 -27.04 -1.11 14.54
N LEU A 28 -27.03 0.19 14.21
CA LEU A 28 -27.31 0.68 12.85
C LEU A 28 -26.23 0.26 11.85
N LEU A 29 -24.96 0.34 12.22
CA LEU A 29 -23.83 -0.09 11.38
C LEU A 29 -23.83 -1.61 11.20
N LEU A 30 -24.10 -2.39 12.25
CA LEU A 30 -24.26 -3.84 12.15
C LEU A 30 -25.46 -4.22 11.28
N ALA A 31 -26.62 -3.60 11.49
CA ALA A 31 -27.81 -3.87 10.70
C ALA A 31 -27.59 -3.53 9.22
N GLY A 32 -27.03 -2.37 8.90
CA GLY A 32 -26.75 -2.03 7.50
C GLY A 32 -25.64 -2.86 6.87
N SER A 33 -24.67 -3.35 7.65
CA SER A 33 -23.67 -4.31 7.16
C SER A 33 -24.31 -5.67 6.86
N LEU A 34 -25.20 -6.16 7.74
CA LEU A 34 -25.98 -7.39 7.52
C LEU A 34 -26.93 -7.29 6.32
N ILE A 35 -27.46 -6.09 6.03
CA ILE A 35 -28.32 -5.82 4.86
C ILE A 35 -27.47 -5.56 3.59
N GLY A 36 -26.14 -5.63 3.67
CA GLY A 36 -25.23 -5.45 2.53
C GLY A 36 -25.06 -3.99 2.08
N GLN A 37 -25.53 -3.02 2.87
CA GLN A 37 -25.40 -1.59 2.59
C GLN A 37 -24.07 -0.99 3.09
N TYR A 38 -23.35 -1.67 3.99
CA TYR A 38 -22.05 -1.23 4.53
C TYR A 38 -20.96 -2.31 4.39
N PRO A 39 -19.71 -1.95 4.03
CA PRO A 39 -18.57 -2.86 4.11
C PRO A 39 -18.16 -3.16 5.57
N PRO A 40 -17.31 -4.18 5.85
CA PRO A 40 -17.04 -4.69 7.20
C PRO A 40 -16.60 -3.59 8.20
N PRO A 41 -17.16 -3.54 9.42
CA PRO A 41 -17.16 -2.34 10.25
C PRO A 41 -15.91 -2.11 11.13
N LEU A 42 -14.87 -2.95 11.06
CA LEU A 42 -13.76 -2.97 12.05
C LEU A 42 -13.05 -1.61 12.23
N GLY A 43 -12.73 -0.90 11.14
CA GLY A 43 -12.15 0.46 11.22
C GLY A 43 -13.18 1.57 11.49
N GLN A 44 -14.42 1.37 11.03
CA GLN A 44 -15.51 2.34 11.12
C GLN A 44 -15.99 2.54 12.57
N LEU A 45 -16.03 1.46 13.35
CA LEU A 45 -16.40 1.48 14.77
C LEU A 45 -15.39 2.24 15.62
N GLY A 46 -14.09 2.12 15.31
CA GLY A 46 -13.02 2.84 16.02
C GLY A 46 -13.09 4.37 15.83
N PHE A 47 -13.29 4.83 14.59
CA PHE A 47 -13.38 6.26 14.29
C PHE A 47 -14.64 6.92 14.88
N CYS A 48 -15.78 6.19 14.87
CA CYS A 48 -17.02 6.64 15.50
C CYS A 48 -16.91 6.72 17.03
N ALA A 49 -16.29 5.71 17.66
CA ALA A 49 -16.03 5.71 19.09
C ALA A 49 -15.13 6.90 19.49
N PHE A 50 -14.12 7.21 18.68
CA PHE A 50 -13.25 8.38 18.87
C PHE A 50 -14.01 9.71 18.79
N GLY A 51 -14.83 9.92 17.77
CA GLY A 51 -15.63 11.16 17.61
C GLY A 51 -16.63 11.38 18.76
N ILE A 52 -17.34 10.33 19.17
CA ILE A 52 -18.28 10.39 20.31
C ILE A 52 -17.53 10.64 21.63
N ALA A 53 -16.39 9.96 21.84
CA ALA A 53 -15.60 10.11 23.07
C ALA A 53 -14.94 11.50 23.20
N THR A 54 -14.41 12.04 22.11
CA THR A 54 -13.80 13.37 22.08
C THR A 54 -14.84 14.49 22.26
N GLY A 55 -15.99 14.40 21.58
CA GLY A 55 -17.10 15.33 21.80
C GLY A 55 -17.63 15.30 23.24
N ALA A 56 -17.75 14.11 23.84
CA ALA A 56 -18.14 13.95 25.23
C ALA A 56 -17.09 14.50 26.21
N ALA A 57 -15.79 14.32 25.92
CA ALA A 57 -14.71 14.88 26.72
C ALA A 57 -14.75 16.41 26.74
N PHE A 58 -14.94 17.06 25.59
CA PHE A 58 -15.11 18.52 25.50
C PHE A 58 -16.35 19.02 26.24
N ALA A 59 -17.49 18.33 26.09
CA ALA A 59 -18.72 18.68 26.81
C ALA A 59 -18.55 18.54 28.34
N ARG A 60 -17.77 17.55 28.79
CA ARG A 60 -17.44 17.33 30.21
C ARG A 60 -16.48 18.38 30.75
N MET A 61 -15.45 18.75 29.99
CA MET A 61 -14.49 19.81 30.35
C MET A 61 -15.16 21.19 30.44
N SER A 62 -16.20 21.41 29.64
CA SER A 62 -16.95 22.67 29.60
C SER A 62 -18.05 22.77 30.67
N HIS A 63 -18.35 21.67 31.38
CA HIS A 63 -19.39 21.64 32.41
C HIS A 63 -18.79 21.74 33.83
N PRO A 64 -19.32 22.62 34.72
CA PRO A 64 -18.84 22.70 36.09
C PRO A 64 -19.01 21.36 36.83
N PRO A 65 -17.99 20.88 37.56
CA PRO A 65 -18.13 19.69 38.40
C PRO A 65 -19.10 19.98 39.55
N GLY A 66 -20.19 19.23 39.64
CA GLY A 66 -21.14 19.26 40.76
C GLY A 66 -22.52 19.88 40.49
N LEU A 67 -22.82 20.37 39.27
CA LEU A 67 -24.16 20.85 38.91
C LEU A 67 -24.90 19.84 38.02
N PRO A 68 -26.23 19.69 38.14
CA PRO A 68 -27.00 18.85 37.25
C PRO A 68 -27.04 19.45 35.83
N LEU A 69 -27.17 18.57 34.83
CA LEU A 69 -27.39 18.99 33.46
C LEU A 69 -28.77 19.63 33.34
N THR A 70 -28.84 20.82 32.76
CA THR A 70 -30.13 21.46 32.43
C THR A 70 -30.88 20.62 31.39
N ARG A 71 -32.22 20.70 31.35
CA ARG A 71 -33.01 20.03 30.30
C ARG A 71 -32.54 20.45 28.89
N LEU A 72 -32.22 21.73 28.70
CA LEU A 72 -31.64 22.25 27.46
C LEU A 72 -30.31 21.58 27.10
N GLY A 73 -29.43 21.36 28.09
CA GLY A 73 -28.17 20.66 27.87
C GLY A 73 -28.33 19.16 27.58
N GLN A 74 -29.34 18.51 28.16
CA GLN A 74 -29.65 17.12 27.84
C GLN A 74 -30.10 17.00 26.39
N ILE A 75 -30.99 17.89 25.95
CA ILE A 75 -31.49 17.94 24.57
C ILE A 75 -30.35 18.30 23.60
N GLY A 76 -29.49 19.27 23.95
CA GLY A 76 -28.32 19.63 23.15
C GLY A 76 -27.36 18.45 22.94
N LEU A 77 -27.10 17.65 23.96
CA LEU A 77 -26.28 16.44 23.83
C LEU A 77 -26.91 15.36 22.95
N ILE A 78 -28.24 15.22 22.98
CA ILE A 78 -28.96 14.32 22.05
C ILE A 78 -28.73 14.77 20.61
N PHE A 79 -28.79 16.08 20.33
CA PHE A 79 -28.52 16.61 19.00
C PHE A 79 -27.05 16.49 18.59
N VAL A 80 -26.10 16.61 19.53
CA VAL A 80 -24.68 16.28 19.25
C VAL A 80 -24.55 14.82 18.83
N ALA A 81 -25.14 13.89 19.59
CA ALA A 81 -25.14 12.47 19.24
C ALA A 81 -25.81 12.21 17.88
N ALA A 82 -26.99 12.79 17.63
CA ALA A 82 -27.71 12.67 16.36
C ALA A 82 -26.90 13.23 15.18
N SER A 83 -26.21 14.37 15.36
CA SER A 83 -25.35 14.94 14.32
C SER A 83 -24.19 14.02 13.95
N GLN A 84 -23.61 13.32 14.93
CA GLN A 84 -22.60 12.31 14.66
C GLN A 84 -23.20 11.10 13.94
N VAL A 85 -24.38 10.62 14.36
CA VAL A 85 -25.12 9.55 13.64
C VAL A 85 -25.34 9.90 12.18
N PHE A 86 -25.95 11.04 11.89
CA PHE A 86 -26.24 11.44 10.52
C PHE A 86 -25.00 11.73 9.69
N TYR A 87 -23.95 12.32 10.29
CA TYR A 87 -22.67 12.53 9.60
C TYR A 87 -22.07 11.20 9.16
N GLN A 88 -22.01 10.22 10.07
CA GLN A 88 -21.45 8.91 9.74
C GLN A 88 -22.35 8.18 8.74
N SER A 89 -23.68 8.25 8.85
CA SER A 89 -24.58 7.71 7.82
C SER A 89 -24.33 8.33 6.44
N LEU A 90 -24.04 9.63 6.35
CA LEU A 90 -23.67 10.31 5.10
C LEU A 90 -22.30 9.90 4.55
N VAL A 91 -21.33 9.64 5.42
CA VAL A 91 -19.99 9.21 5.02
C VAL A 91 -20.01 7.77 4.51
N TRP A 92 -20.76 6.89 5.17
CA TRP A 92 -20.68 5.44 4.97
C TRP A 92 -21.81 4.85 4.12
N SER A 93 -22.95 5.53 3.95
CA SER A 93 -24.04 5.09 3.06
C SER A 93 -24.11 5.98 1.82
N GLU A 94 -23.81 5.39 0.66
CA GLU A 94 -24.04 6.06 -0.62
C GLU A 94 -25.53 6.41 -0.79
N SER A 95 -26.43 5.54 -0.33
CA SER A 95 -27.87 5.75 -0.36
C SER A 95 -28.31 6.98 0.43
N TRP A 96 -27.71 7.27 1.59
CA TRP A 96 -28.04 8.48 2.37
C TRP A 96 -27.42 9.76 1.81
N ARG A 97 -26.29 9.63 1.10
CA ARG A 97 -25.54 10.75 0.52
C ARG A 97 -26.09 11.20 -0.83
N VAL A 98 -26.51 10.25 -1.66
CA VAL A 98 -26.85 10.46 -3.08
C VAL A 98 -28.36 10.41 -3.34
N HIS A 99 -29.19 10.12 -2.33
CA HIS A 99 -30.65 10.12 -2.50
C HIS A 99 -31.18 11.47 -3.01
N ASP A 100 -32.10 11.43 -3.98
CA ASP A 100 -32.76 12.60 -4.58
C ASP A 100 -33.46 13.53 -3.57
N SER A 101 -33.78 13.03 -2.37
CA SER A 101 -34.48 13.78 -1.33
C SER A 101 -33.57 14.67 -0.46
N TYR A 102 -32.24 14.55 -0.59
CA TYR A 102 -31.24 15.18 0.28
C TYR A 102 -31.45 14.91 1.78
N LEU A 103 -32.24 13.88 2.14
CA LEU A 103 -32.75 13.67 3.50
C LEU A 103 -31.62 13.53 4.53
N GLY A 104 -30.55 12.81 4.21
CA GLY A 104 -29.40 12.64 5.10
C GLY A 104 -28.73 13.98 5.44
N TRP A 105 -28.49 14.82 4.43
CA TRP A 105 -27.91 16.15 4.59
C TRP A 105 -28.80 17.09 5.40
N ARG A 106 -30.13 17.00 5.21
CA ARG A 106 -31.12 17.78 5.99
C ARG A 106 -31.08 17.40 7.47
N LEU A 107 -31.16 16.11 7.78
CA LEU A 107 -31.14 15.61 9.16
C LEU A 107 -29.82 15.94 9.87
N TRP A 108 -28.70 15.81 9.16
CA TRP A 108 -27.40 16.23 9.67
C TRP A 108 -27.34 17.73 9.96
N TRP A 109 -27.72 18.59 9.01
CA TRP A 109 -27.71 20.03 9.20
C TRP A 109 -28.59 20.48 10.37
N ILE A 110 -29.83 19.97 10.43
CA ILE A 110 -30.79 20.30 11.50
C ILE A 110 -30.22 19.92 12.87
N SER A 111 -29.60 18.74 12.98
CA SER A 111 -29.02 18.29 14.24
C SER A 111 -27.78 19.09 14.66
N VAL A 112 -26.92 19.50 13.73
CA VAL A 112 -25.77 20.39 14.01
C VAL A 112 -26.24 21.76 14.49
N VAL A 113 -27.18 22.39 13.77
CA VAL A 113 -27.72 23.71 14.13
C VAL A 113 -28.40 23.66 15.50
N ALA A 114 -29.18 22.61 15.78
CA ALA A 114 -29.81 22.42 17.08
C ALA A 114 -28.80 22.19 18.20
N ALA A 115 -27.75 21.39 17.97
CA ALA A 115 -26.69 21.14 18.95
C ALA A 115 -25.95 22.45 19.33
N VAL A 116 -25.54 23.22 18.34
CA VAL A 116 -24.83 24.50 18.54
C VAL A 116 -25.74 25.53 19.19
N GLY A 117 -26.96 25.71 18.68
CA GLY A 117 -27.91 26.70 19.17
C GLY A 117 -28.34 26.45 20.61
N LEU A 118 -28.71 25.21 20.96
CA LEU A 118 -29.11 24.84 22.32
C LEU A 118 -27.93 24.87 23.30
N GLY A 119 -26.74 24.46 22.84
CA GLY A 119 -25.51 24.57 23.63
C GLY A 119 -25.18 26.02 23.96
N TRP A 120 -25.29 26.92 22.98
CA TRP A 120 -25.05 28.35 23.18
C TRP A 120 -26.09 29.00 24.09
N LEU A 121 -27.38 28.70 23.89
CA LEU A 121 -28.46 29.17 24.78
C LEU A 121 -28.24 28.72 26.22
N GLN A 122 -27.75 27.49 26.43
CA GLN A 122 -27.40 27.01 27.76
C GLN A 122 -26.25 27.81 28.39
N VAL A 123 -25.23 28.16 27.61
CA VAL A 123 -24.11 29.01 28.07
C VAL A 123 -24.63 30.39 28.47
N LEU A 124 -25.46 31.02 27.64
CA LEU A 124 -26.05 32.33 27.91
C LEU A 124 -26.94 32.32 29.15
N TRP A 125 -27.83 31.33 29.28
CA TRP A 125 -28.70 31.20 30.45
C TRP A 125 -27.90 31.05 31.74
N ARG A 126 -26.82 30.26 31.73
CA ARG A 126 -25.90 30.12 32.87
C ARG A 126 -25.05 31.35 33.14
N ALA A 127 -24.78 32.15 32.11
CA ALA A 127 -24.11 33.43 32.24
C ALA A 127 -25.06 34.52 32.81
N GLY A 128 -26.28 34.17 33.19
CA GLY A 128 -27.25 35.09 33.79
C GLY A 128 -28.16 35.76 32.76
N ALA A 129 -28.22 35.27 31.52
CA ALA A 129 -29.21 35.72 30.56
C ALA A 129 -30.62 35.37 31.07
N SER A 130 -31.38 36.38 31.49
CA SER A 130 -32.78 36.26 31.88
C SER A 130 -33.69 36.96 30.88
N TRP A 131 -34.95 36.54 30.85
CA TRP A 131 -36.00 37.20 30.09
C TRP A 131 -36.47 38.53 30.72
N GLU A 132 -35.97 38.85 31.91
CA GLU A 132 -36.31 40.07 32.65
C GLU A 132 -35.41 41.26 32.26
N GLY A 133 -34.16 41.01 31.85
CA GLY A 133 -33.21 42.04 31.41
C GLY A 133 -33.29 42.35 29.91
N LYS A 134 -33.25 43.64 29.52
CA LYS A 134 -33.34 44.08 28.11
C LYS A 134 -32.26 43.45 27.20
N SER A 135 -31.02 43.31 27.68
CA SER A 135 -29.93 42.69 26.90
C SER A 135 -30.02 41.16 26.86
N GLY A 136 -30.42 40.53 27.97
CA GLY A 136 -30.65 39.08 28.07
C GLY A 136 -31.73 38.61 27.10
N ARG A 137 -32.87 39.28 27.12
CA ARG A 137 -34.04 38.97 26.29
C ARG A 137 -33.74 39.10 24.80
N THR A 138 -33.03 40.15 24.40
CA THR A 138 -32.67 40.40 23.00
C THR A 138 -31.68 39.34 22.50
N THR A 139 -30.66 39.01 23.29
CA THR A 139 -29.67 37.97 22.92
C THR A 139 -30.30 36.59 22.77
N LEU A 140 -31.17 36.20 23.70
CA LEU A 140 -31.87 34.91 23.66
C LEU A 140 -32.83 34.83 22.47
N ALA A 141 -33.58 35.90 22.20
CA ALA A 141 -34.47 35.99 21.04
C ALA A 141 -33.70 35.92 19.72
N CYS A 142 -32.62 36.70 19.56
CA CYS A 142 -31.79 36.67 18.35
C CYS A 142 -31.14 35.30 18.13
N THR A 143 -30.62 34.66 19.19
CA THR A 143 -29.99 33.33 19.10
C THR A 143 -31.02 32.25 18.74
N GLY A 144 -32.21 32.28 19.35
CA GLY A 144 -33.30 31.34 19.06
C GLY A 144 -33.83 31.50 17.63
N LEU A 145 -34.10 32.74 17.20
CA LEU A 145 -34.54 33.04 15.85
C LEU A 145 -33.48 32.68 14.80
N LEU A 146 -32.20 32.94 15.07
CA LEU A 146 -31.09 32.53 14.20
C LEU A 146 -31.07 31.01 14.02
N GLY A 147 -31.18 30.24 15.12
CA GLY A 147 -31.24 28.79 15.06
C GLY A 147 -32.42 28.29 14.23
N LEU A 148 -33.62 28.82 14.47
CA LEU A 148 -34.82 28.47 13.69
C LEU A 148 -34.69 28.80 12.21
N SER A 149 -34.13 29.97 11.87
CA SER A 149 -33.91 30.37 10.48
C SER A 149 -32.89 29.47 9.78
N LEU A 150 -31.80 29.08 10.46
CA LEU A 150 -30.80 28.15 9.91
C LEU A 150 -31.35 26.73 9.75
N THR A 151 -32.21 26.27 10.67
CA THR A 151 -32.93 24.99 10.53
C THR A 151 -33.90 25.03 9.34
N TRP A 152 -34.63 26.13 9.17
CA TRP A 152 -35.57 26.30 8.06
C TRP A 152 -34.89 26.28 6.69
N LEU A 153 -33.65 26.77 6.57
CA LEU A 153 -32.88 26.69 5.32
C LEU A 153 -32.70 25.24 4.81
N ALA A 154 -32.58 24.26 5.71
CA ALA A 154 -32.50 22.85 5.31
C ALA A 154 -33.84 22.26 4.84
N LEU A 155 -34.96 22.94 5.08
CA LEU A 155 -36.27 22.50 4.61
C LEU A 155 -36.59 23.01 3.20
N ARG A 156 -35.80 23.94 2.65
CA ARG A 156 -35.97 24.44 1.28
C ARG A 156 -35.89 23.29 0.25
N SER A 157 -36.57 23.48 -0.88
CA SER A 157 -36.52 22.53 -2.00
C SER A 157 -35.08 22.32 -2.50
N ASN A 158 -34.30 23.39 -2.59
CA ASN A 158 -32.87 23.34 -2.89
C ASN A 158 -32.04 23.98 -1.75
N PRO A 159 -31.40 23.17 -0.88
CA PRO A 159 -30.64 23.67 0.26
C PRO A 159 -29.29 24.29 -0.11
N SER A 160 -28.73 24.01 -1.30
CA SER A 160 -27.46 24.60 -1.77
C SER A 160 -27.63 25.92 -2.53
N ALA A 161 -28.86 26.26 -2.92
CA ALA A 161 -29.15 27.53 -3.57
C ALA A 161 -29.00 28.70 -2.59
N ALA A 162 -28.37 29.79 -3.06
CA ALA A 162 -28.22 31.02 -2.29
C ALA A 162 -29.56 31.45 -1.66
N ALA A 163 -29.51 31.87 -0.40
CA ALA A 163 -30.66 32.44 0.28
C ALA A 163 -31.06 33.77 -0.39
N PRO A 164 -32.35 34.14 -0.45
CA PRO A 164 -32.76 35.45 -0.93
C PRO A 164 -32.04 36.58 -0.18
N PRO A 165 -31.68 37.71 -0.82
CA PRO A 165 -30.92 38.80 -0.19
C PRO A 165 -31.54 39.29 1.12
N VAL A 166 -32.88 39.37 1.18
CA VAL A 166 -33.63 39.76 2.38
C VAL A 166 -33.37 38.81 3.56
N LEU A 167 -33.30 37.50 3.29
CA LEU A 167 -33.02 36.48 4.30
C LEU A 167 -31.55 36.52 4.75
N GLN A 168 -30.62 36.82 3.84
CA GLN A 168 -29.20 37.00 4.18
C GLN A 168 -29.00 38.18 5.14
N TRP A 169 -29.64 39.31 4.87
CA TRP A 169 -29.63 40.48 5.75
C TRP A 169 -30.26 40.18 7.12
N LEU A 170 -31.38 39.45 7.14
CA LEU A 170 -32.02 39.01 8.38
C LEU A 170 -31.10 38.11 9.22
N LEU A 171 -30.46 37.12 8.60
CA LEU A 171 -29.51 36.22 9.27
C LEU A 171 -28.30 36.98 9.82
N LEU A 172 -27.79 37.96 9.07
CA LEU A 172 -26.69 38.82 9.51
C LEU A 172 -27.09 39.66 10.73
N LEU A 173 -28.27 40.27 10.73
CA LEU A 173 -28.80 41.04 11.86
C LEU A 173 -28.99 40.17 13.12
N LEU A 174 -29.55 38.97 12.95
CA LEU A 174 -29.72 38.01 14.04
C LEU A 174 -28.37 37.54 14.60
N LEU A 175 -27.38 37.30 13.74
CA LEU A 175 -26.02 36.93 14.13
C LEU A 175 -25.33 38.06 14.91
N LEU A 176 -25.40 39.30 14.42
CA LEU A 176 -24.81 40.46 15.10
C LEU A 176 -25.47 40.70 16.48
N GLY A 177 -26.80 40.58 16.56
CA GLY A 177 -27.54 40.67 17.82
C GLY A 177 -27.18 39.55 18.81
N ALA A 178 -27.05 38.31 18.33
CA ALA A 178 -26.62 37.18 19.14
C ALA A 178 -25.17 37.37 19.62
N ALA A 179 -24.24 37.77 18.75
CA ALA A 179 -22.82 37.93 19.08
C ALA A 179 -22.58 39.10 20.05
N GLY A 180 -23.10 40.29 19.73
CA GLY A 180 -22.94 41.48 20.57
C GLY A 180 -23.57 41.31 21.96
N GLY A 181 -24.77 40.74 22.01
CA GLY A 181 -25.44 40.41 23.26
C GLY A 181 -24.70 39.36 24.09
N SER A 182 -24.17 38.32 23.44
CA SER A 182 -23.37 37.28 24.10
C SER A 182 -22.11 37.86 24.74
N LEU A 183 -21.40 38.76 24.05
CA LEU A 183 -20.18 39.41 24.57
C LEU A 183 -20.46 40.22 25.84
N VAL A 184 -21.57 40.97 25.86
CA VAL A 184 -21.99 41.76 27.03
C VAL A 184 -22.33 40.84 28.23
N ILE A 185 -23.11 39.79 27.99
CA ILE A 185 -23.54 38.86 29.05
C ILE A 185 -22.36 38.06 29.59
N ILE A 186 -21.50 37.54 28.72
CA ILE A 186 -20.30 36.79 29.10
C ILE A 186 -19.31 37.71 29.83
N GLY A 187 -19.12 38.95 29.35
CA GLY A 187 -18.27 39.94 30.02
C GLY A 187 -18.76 40.29 31.43
N HIS A 188 -20.08 40.47 31.60
CA HIS A 188 -20.69 40.73 32.91
C HIS A 188 -20.57 39.51 33.86
N TRP A 189 -20.84 38.31 33.36
CA TRP A 189 -20.67 37.07 34.11
C TRP A 189 -19.22 36.84 34.54
N TRP A 190 -18.26 37.14 33.66
CA TRP A 190 -16.84 37.00 33.93
C TRP A 190 -16.39 37.93 35.07
N LYS A 191 -16.97 39.13 35.14
CA LYS A 191 -16.72 40.11 36.22
C LYS A 191 -17.32 39.67 37.57
N ASN A 192 -18.42 38.92 37.56
CA ASN A 192 -19.23 38.61 38.76
C ASN A 192 -19.15 37.16 39.25
N ARG A 193 -18.29 36.32 38.64
CA ARG A 193 -18.17 34.89 38.99
C ARG A 193 -17.63 34.66 40.42
N PRO A 194 -18.24 33.79 41.24
CA PRO A 194 -17.66 33.38 42.52
C PRO A 194 -16.38 32.56 42.33
N ARG A 195 -15.30 32.96 43.02
CA ARG A 195 -13.98 32.31 43.02
C ARG A 195 -13.96 31.00 43.84
N ARG A 196 -14.78 30.00 43.49
CA ARG A 196 -14.68 28.67 44.13
C ARG A 196 -14.79 27.52 43.12
N ALA A 197 -13.63 27.17 42.57
CA ALA A 197 -13.20 25.82 42.19
C ALA A 197 -11.68 25.95 41.98
N ARG A 198 -10.87 25.07 42.61
CA ARG A 198 -9.39 25.16 42.59
C ARG A 198 -8.90 25.54 41.19
N PRO A 199 -8.24 26.70 41.02
CA PRO A 199 -7.76 27.10 39.71
C PRO A 199 -6.71 26.07 39.26
N LEU A 200 -6.87 25.54 38.05
CA LEU A 200 -5.76 24.86 37.38
C LEU A 200 -4.55 25.81 37.43
N PRO A 201 -3.33 25.32 37.72
CA PRO A 201 -2.14 26.14 37.74
C PRO A 201 -2.06 27.03 36.49
N ARG A 202 -1.60 28.27 36.63
CA ARG A 202 -1.59 29.27 35.54
C ARG A 202 -0.89 28.78 34.28
N TRP A 203 0.08 27.87 34.42
CA TRP A 203 0.80 27.23 33.32
C TRP A 203 0.00 26.10 32.65
N MET A 204 -0.86 25.39 33.38
CA MET A 204 -1.50 24.17 32.88
C MET A 204 -2.59 24.46 31.83
N ARG A 205 -3.29 25.59 31.94
CA ARG A 205 -4.27 26.01 30.94
C ARG A 205 -3.65 26.35 29.57
N PRO A 206 -2.65 27.24 29.47
CA PRO A 206 -1.98 27.46 28.19
C PRO A 206 -1.31 26.19 27.70
N THR A 207 -0.71 25.36 28.57
CA THR A 207 -0.16 24.06 28.13
C THR A 207 -1.21 23.15 27.51
N ILE A 208 -2.36 22.93 28.13
CA ILE A 208 -3.42 22.08 27.57
C ILE A 208 -3.97 22.65 26.24
N ILE A 209 -4.16 23.97 26.18
CA ILE A 209 -4.66 24.62 24.95
C ILE A 209 -3.62 24.49 23.84
N THR A 210 -2.35 24.81 24.11
CA THR A 210 -1.27 24.72 23.14
C THR A 210 -1.02 23.29 22.71
N THR A 211 -0.97 22.32 23.63
CA THR A 211 -0.83 20.89 23.30
C THR A 211 -2.02 20.38 22.50
N GLY A 212 -3.25 20.79 22.85
CA GLY A 212 -4.46 20.45 22.09
C GLY A 212 -4.47 21.06 20.70
N LEU A 213 -4.04 22.32 20.54
CA LEU A 213 -3.95 23.01 19.25
C LEU A 213 -2.87 22.37 18.38
N VAL A 214 -1.69 22.09 18.94
CA VAL A 214 -0.59 21.40 18.24
C VAL A 214 -1.04 20.02 17.82
N ALA A 215 -1.64 19.23 18.71
CA ALA A 215 -2.17 17.90 18.35
C ALA A 215 -3.22 18.00 17.24
N LEU A 216 -4.16 18.93 17.33
CA LEU A 216 -5.19 19.15 16.29
C LEU A 216 -4.56 19.58 14.96
N SER A 217 -3.60 20.50 14.97
CA SER A 217 -2.89 20.97 13.78
C SER A 217 -2.04 19.88 13.15
N THR A 218 -1.29 19.10 13.94
CA THR A 218 -0.48 17.97 13.46
C THR A 218 -1.37 16.88 12.87
N VAL A 219 -2.46 16.51 13.56
CA VAL A 219 -3.43 15.53 13.06
C VAL A 219 -4.12 16.05 11.80
N SER A 220 -4.56 17.31 11.76
CA SER A 220 -5.21 17.90 10.58
C SER A 220 -4.26 18.01 9.40
N PHE A 221 -2.99 18.38 9.62
CA PHE A 221 -1.95 18.40 8.60
C PHE A 221 -1.66 17.00 8.07
N TYR A 222 -1.53 16.01 8.96
CA TYR A 222 -1.32 14.62 8.58
C TYR A 222 -2.50 14.09 7.76
N PHE A 223 -3.74 14.33 8.19
CA PHE A 223 -4.94 13.98 7.44
C PHE A 223 -5.02 14.71 6.09
N GLY A 224 -4.71 16.01 6.05
CA GLY A 224 -4.62 16.77 4.81
C GLY A 224 -3.62 16.15 3.83
N ARG A 225 -2.41 15.81 4.31
CA ARG A 225 -1.37 15.15 3.51
C ARG A 225 -1.84 13.80 2.95
N ILE A 226 -2.45 12.93 3.75
CA ILE A 226 -2.84 11.59 3.28
C ILE A 226 -4.11 11.60 2.42
N THR A 227 -4.98 12.61 2.54
CA THR A 227 -6.24 12.70 1.77
C THR A 227 -6.11 13.50 0.48
N MET A 228 -5.15 14.42 0.37
CA MET A 228 -4.99 15.20 -0.86
C MET A 228 -4.56 14.33 -2.04
N PRO A 229 -5.25 14.42 -3.20
CA PRO A 229 -4.82 13.72 -4.40
C PRO A 229 -3.44 14.24 -4.84
N PRO A 230 -2.58 13.38 -5.40
CA PRO A 230 -1.30 13.85 -5.94
C PRO A 230 -1.55 14.86 -7.07
N PRO A 231 -0.64 15.83 -7.28
CA PRO A 231 -0.77 16.76 -8.40
C PRO A 231 -0.85 15.98 -9.72
N SER A 232 -1.81 16.34 -10.56
CA SER A 232 -2.01 15.62 -11.81
C SER A 232 -0.96 16.03 -12.85
N PRO A 233 -0.35 15.06 -13.57
CA PRO A 233 0.67 15.37 -14.58
C PRO A 233 0.09 16.15 -15.77
N PHE A 234 -1.23 16.22 -15.90
CA PHE A 234 -1.95 16.93 -16.95
C PHE A 234 -2.28 18.39 -16.59
N ASP A 235 -2.08 18.81 -15.34
CA ASP A 235 -2.49 20.14 -14.85
C ASP A 235 -1.47 21.23 -15.20
N SER A 236 -0.18 20.86 -15.37
CA SER A 236 0.93 21.79 -15.61
C SER A 236 1.58 21.57 -16.98
N ALA A 237 0.78 21.67 -18.05
CA ALA A 237 1.30 21.52 -19.41
C ALA A 237 1.51 22.89 -20.09
N HIS A 238 2.72 23.45 -19.93
CA HIS A 238 3.27 24.26 -21.01
C HIS A 238 3.28 23.38 -22.27
N SER A 239 2.62 23.82 -23.34
CA SER A 239 2.60 23.05 -24.58
C SER A 239 3.92 23.34 -25.29
N LEU A 240 4.94 22.51 -25.00
CA LEU A 240 6.23 22.58 -25.69
C LEU A 240 6.05 22.54 -27.23
N LEU A 241 4.97 21.91 -27.70
CA LEU A 241 4.60 21.84 -29.11
C LEU A 241 4.08 23.16 -29.69
N ALA A 242 3.47 24.02 -28.86
CA ALA A 242 2.93 25.31 -29.33
C ALA A 242 4.04 26.33 -29.61
N ASP A 243 5.20 26.17 -28.98
CA ASP A 243 6.36 27.05 -29.13
C ASP A 243 7.27 26.62 -30.31
N MET A 244 6.99 25.48 -30.95
CA MET A 244 7.76 24.97 -32.09
C MET A 244 7.39 25.68 -33.40
N ASN A 245 8.37 25.82 -34.30
CA ASN A 245 8.08 26.24 -35.67
C ASN A 245 7.28 25.15 -36.42
N ALA A 246 6.61 25.54 -37.52
CA ALA A 246 5.68 24.66 -38.23
C ALA A 246 6.34 23.40 -38.82
N THR A 247 7.61 23.48 -39.24
CA THR A 247 8.35 22.35 -39.84
C THR A 247 8.70 21.31 -38.79
N ASP A 248 9.26 21.75 -37.66
CA ASP A 248 9.66 20.88 -36.55
C ASP A 248 8.45 20.25 -35.88
N LEU A 249 7.34 21.00 -35.77
CA LEU A 249 6.08 20.47 -35.27
C LEU A 249 5.53 19.38 -36.19
N ASN A 250 5.59 19.55 -37.52
CA ASN A 250 5.15 18.51 -38.45
C ASN A 250 5.99 17.23 -38.36
N ALA A 251 7.32 17.35 -38.23
CA ALA A 251 8.21 16.21 -38.05
C ALA A 251 7.92 15.48 -36.73
N THR A 252 7.75 16.24 -35.65
CA THR A 252 7.39 15.72 -34.31
C THR A 252 6.07 14.96 -34.34
N LEU A 253 5.02 15.55 -34.93
CA LEU A 253 3.71 14.89 -35.06
C LEU A 253 3.77 13.59 -35.87
N THR A 254 4.58 13.54 -36.92
CA THR A 254 4.76 12.31 -37.72
C THR A 254 5.50 11.22 -36.95
N ARG A 255 6.55 11.59 -36.22
CA ARG A 255 7.30 10.68 -35.34
C ARG A 255 6.41 10.13 -34.23
N ASP A 256 5.69 11.01 -33.54
CA ASP A 256 4.87 10.65 -32.38
C ASP A 256 3.66 9.82 -32.80
N TYR A 257 3.07 10.09 -33.97
CA TYR A 257 2.04 9.21 -34.56
C TYR A 257 2.61 7.82 -34.91
N THR A 258 3.82 7.74 -35.45
CA THR A 258 4.48 6.45 -35.73
C THR A 258 4.75 5.68 -34.45
N HIS A 259 5.18 6.36 -33.40
CA HIS A 259 5.38 5.77 -32.08
C HIS A 259 4.05 5.28 -31.48
N LEU A 260 2.98 6.08 -31.55
CA LEU A 260 1.64 5.70 -31.09
C LEU A 260 1.14 4.43 -31.78
N LYS A 261 1.33 4.28 -33.10
CA LYS A 261 0.95 3.06 -33.83
C LYS A 261 1.64 1.82 -33.27
N LYS A 262 2.93 1.94 -32.96
CA LYS A 262 3.70 0.86 -32.35
C LYS A 262 3.17 0.53 -30.96
N LEU A 263 2.98 1.54 -30.09
CA LEU A 263 2.46 1.35 -28.73
C LEU A 263 1.06 0.74 -28.71
N ILE A 264 0.20 1.09 -29.67
CA ILE A 264 -1.13 0.48 -29.85
C ILE A 264 -1.01 -1.02 -30.05
N LYS A 265 -0.14 -1.45 -30.97
CA LYS A 265 0.10 -2.86 -31.29
C LYS A 265 0.72 -3.60 -30.10
N ASP A 266 1.80 -3.05 -29.55
CA ASP A 266 2.54 -3.67 -28.44
C ASP A 266 1.65 -3.82 -27.18
N MET A 267 0.75 -2.86 -26.92
CA MET A 267 -0.22 -2.93 -25.83
C MET A 267 -1.29 -4.00 -26.06
N ASP A 268 -1.74 -4.22 -27.31
CA ASP A 268 -2.69 -5.30 -27.60
C ASP A 268 -2.06 -6.67 -27.43
N GLU A 269 -0.82 -6.85 -27.90
CA GLU A 269 -0.05 -8.08 -27.74
C GLU A 269 0.13 -8.43 -26.26
N VAL A 270 0.62 -7.47 -25.45
CA VAL A 270 0.83 -7.74 -24.01
C VAL A 270 -0.48 -8.04 -23.29
N ARG A 271 -1.60 -7.40 -23.66
CA ARG A 271 -2.92 -7.67 -23.08
C ARG A 271 -3.44 -9.06 -23.47
N ALA A 272 -3.24 -9.47 -24.70
CA ALA A 272 -3.65 -10.80 -25.17
C ALA A 272 -2.86 -11.90 -24.47
N GLU A 273 -1.53 -11.75 -24.39
CA GLU A 273 -0.65 -12.66 -23.65
C GLU A 273 -1.05 -12.76 -22.18
N ALA A 274 -1.25 -11.60 -21.53
CA ALA A 274 -1.62 -11.53 -20.12
C ALA A 274 -2.99 -12.15 -19.86
N GLY A 275 -4.01 -11.82 -20.66
CA GLY A 275 -5.33 -12.44 -20.57
C GLY A 275 -5.30 -13.97 -20.75
N GLY A 276 -4.38 -14.49 -21.57
CA GLY A 276 -4.13 -15.93 -21.71
C GLY A 276 -3.54 -16.54 -20.43
N LEU A 277 -2.42 -16.00 -19.97
CA LEU A 277 -1.71 -16.50 -18.79
C LEU A 277 -2.60 -16.48 -17.54
N TYR A 278 -3.26 -15.36 -17.26
CA TYR A 278 -4.03 -15.23 -16.03
C TYR A 278 -5.28 -16.13 -16.00
N ARG A 279 -5.93 -16.40 -17.14
CA ARG A 279 -7.01 -17.39 -17.19
C ARG A 279 -6.51 -18.81 -16.91
N GLY A 280 -5.31 -19.14 -17.40
CA GLY A 280 -4.66 -20.44 -17.13
C GLY A 280 -4.19 -20.60 -15.68
N VAL A 281 -3.90 -19.48 -15.01
CA VAL A 281 -3.54 -19.44 -13.58
C VAL A 281 -4.80 -19.50 -12.70
N ASP A 282 -5.81 -18.66 -12.96
CA ASP A 282 -7.06 -18.57 -12.18
C ASP A 282 -7.86 -19.89 -12.18
N THR A 283 -7.86 -20.62 -13.30
CA THR A 283 -8.48 -21.96 -13.37
C THR A 283 -7.76 -23.00 -12.50
N ARG A 284 -6.48 -22.79 -12.19
CA ARG A 284 -5.66 -23.70 -11.37
C ARG A 284 -5.63 -23.30 -9.90
N THR A 285 -5.58 -21.99 -9.62
CA THR A 285 -5.46 -21.40 -8.28
C THR A 285 -6.80 -21.04 -7.64
N GLY A 286 -7.94 -21.24 -8.33
CA GLY A 286 -9.30 -20.88 -7.88
C GLY A 286 -9.79 -21.44 -6.53
N ARG A 287 -8.92 -22.04 -5.71
CA ARG A 287 -9.18 -22.48 -4.33
C ARG A 287 -8.03 -22.26 -3.33
N ARG A 288 -6.90 -21.62 -3.66
CA ARG A 288 -5.69 -21.69 -2.82
C ARG A 288 -4.84 -20.41 -2.73
N ASP A 289 -3.92 -20.43 -1.76
CA ASP A 289 -3.15 -19.31 -1.17
C ASP A 289 -2.09 -18.70 -2.12
N ALA A 290 -1.57 -17.51 -1.81
CA ALA A 290 -0.63 -16.77 -2.67
C ALA A 290 0.75 -17.46 -2.86
N SER A 291 1.10 -18.44 -2.02
CA SER A 291 2.34 -19.21 -2.08
C SER A 291 2.32 -20.35 -3.12
N GLU A 292 1.46 -20.29 -4.13
CA GLU A 292 1.26 -21.37 -5.12
C GLU A 292 1.68 -21.04 -6.56
N PHE A 293 2.15 -19.81 -6.82
CA PHE A 293 2.76 -19.51 -8.12
C PHE A 293 4.09 -20.25 -8.24
N THR A 294 4.30 -21.00 -9.32
CA THR A 294 5.63 -21.54 -9.60
C THR A 294 6.59 -20.40 -9.95
N PRO A 295 7.91 -20.58 -9.79
CA PRO A 295 8.90 -19.58 -10.21
C PRO A 295 8.71 -19.12 -11.67
N GLU A 296 8.32 -20.02 -12.58
CA GLU A 296 8.06 -19.71 -13.99
C GLU A 296 6.84 -18.82 -14.14
N GLU A 297 5.75 -19.15 -13.45
CA GLU A 297 4.51 -18.39 -13.52
C GLU A 297 4.72 -16.99 -12.96
N SER A 298 5.36 -16.91 -11.80
CA SER A 298 5.75 -15.64 -11.22
C SER A 298 6.55 -14.79 -12.22
N GLN A 299 7.57 -15.39 -12.84
CA GLN A 299 8.40 -14.68 -13.79
C GLN A 299 7.61 -14.18 -15.00
N GLN A 300 6.72 -15.02 -15.54
CA GLN A 300 5.88 -14.66 -16.69
C GLN A 300 4.90 -13.52 -16.33
N ILE A 301 4.24 -13.62 -15.17
CA ILE A 301 3.33 -12.59 -14.65
C ILE A 301 4.07 -11.26 -14.52
N ARG A 302 5.25 -11.28 -13.90
CA ARG A 302 6.08 -10.10 -13.67
C ARG A 302 6.56 -9.48 -14.98
N ASN A 303 7.09 -10.28 -15.90
CA ASN A 303 7.57 -9.82 -17.21
C ASN A 303 6.47 -9.12 -18.02
N LEU A 304 5.27 -9.71 -18.04
CA LEU A 304 4.12 -9.12 -18.72
C LEU A 304 3.70 -7.80 -18.08
N PHE A 305 3.72 -7.72 -16.75
CA PHE A 305 3.36 -6.49 -16.05
C PHE A 305 4.40 -5.39 -16.23
N ILE A 306 5.70 -5.71 -16.24
CA ILE A 306 6.78 -4.77 -16.56
C ILE A 306 6.61 -4.19 -17.97
N ARG A 307 6.37 -5.05 -18.98
CA ARG A 307 6.09 -4.61 -20.36
C ARG A 307 4.87 -3.68 -20.42
N TYR A 308 3.78 -4.08 -19.77
CA TYR A 308 2.56 -3.26 -19.67
C TYR A 308 2.86 -1.88 -19.05
N MET A 309 3.59 -1.83 -17.94
CA MET A 309 3.94 -0.57 -17.26
C MET A 309 4.83 0.32 -18.13
N GLY A 310 5.77 -0.27 -18.87
CA GLY A 310 6.59 0.44 -19.86
C GLY A 310 5.73 1.11 -20.94
N TYR A 311 4.89 0.34 -21.63
CA TYR A 311 4.01 0.88 -22.67
C TYR A 311 3.01 1.90 -22.11
N ARG A 312 2.45 1.65 -20.92
CA ARG A 312 1.56 2.60 -20.24
C ARG A 312 2.25 3.93 -19.98
N ARG A 313 3.48 3.92 -19.46
CA ARG A 313 4.26 5.12 -19.20
C ARG A 313 4.46 5.93 -20.48
N ASP A 314 4.80 5.27 -21.57
CA ASP A 314 5.06 5.92 -22.86
C ASP A 314 3.77 6.50 -23.48
N LEU A 315 2.64 5.80 -23.36
CA LEU A 315 1.33 6.31 -23.76
C LEU A 315 0.89 7.53 -22.93
N LEU A 316 1.07 7.48 -21.61
CA LEU A 316 0.76 8.62 -20.73
C LEU A 316 1.68 9.82 -21.02
N HIS A 317 2.94 9.56 -21.38
CA HIS A 317 3.86 10.60 -21.82
C HIS A 317 3.36 11.29 -23.10
N LEU A 318 2.96 10.52 -24.12
CA LEU A 318 2.36 11.07 -25.35
C LEU A 318 1.09 11.88 -25.02
N ALA A 319 0.18 11.33 -24.22
CA ALA A 319 -1.03 12.04 -23.80
C ALA A 319 -0.71 13.39 -23.13
N ARG A 320 0.30 13.41 -22.24
CA ARG A 320 0.75 14.62 -21.55
C ARG A 320 1.36 15.66 -22.49
N VAL A 321 2.22 15.25 -23.42
CA VAL A 321 2.87 16.16 -24.39
C VAL A 321 1.83 16.84 -25.27
N HIS A 322 0.79 16.11 -25.66
CA HIS A 322 -0.26 16.59 -26.57
C HIS A 322 -1.47 17.23 -25.88
N VAL A 323 -1.58 17.18 -24.55
CA VAL A 323 -2.74 17.73 -23.79
C VAL A 323 -3.00 19.22 -24.08
N GLY A 324 -1.93 19.97 -24.40
CA GLY A 324 -1.97 21.41 -24.68
C GLY A 324 -2.32 21.78 -26.13
N PHE A 325 -2.85 20.85 -26.94
CA PHE A 325 -3.10 21.04 -28.38
C PHE A 325 -3.90 22.33 -28.73
N LYS A 326 -4.79 22.79 -27.84
CA LYS A 326 -5.59 24.02 -28.02
C LYS A 326 -4.71 25.27 -28.29
N LYS A 327 -3.44 25.26 -27.87
CA LYS A 327 -2.47 26.36 -28.09
C LYS A 327 -1.82 26.36 -29.48
N ILE A 328 -2.02 25.31 -30.29
CA ILE A 328 -1.45 25.22 -31.64
C ILE A 328 -2.33 26.01 -32.64
N SER A 329 -1.74 27.00 -33.29
CA SER A 329 -2.44 27.92 -34.20
C SER A 329 -2.96 27.23 -35.46
N ASN A 330 -2.11 26.44 -36.14
CA ASN A 330 -2.49 25.74 -37.37
C ASN A 330 -3.51 24.63 -37.08
N GLU A 331 -4.67 24.70 -37.74
CA GLU A 331 -5.79 23.77 -37.51
C GLU A 331 -5.44 22.31 -37.80
N SER A 332 -4.76 22.05 -38.92
CA SER A 332 -4.34 20.69 -39.28
C SER A 332 -3.41 20.11 -38.21
N GLN A 333 -2.36 20.84 -37.83
CA GLN A 333 -1.42 20.41 -36.78
C GLN A 333 -2.09 20.24 -35.41
N ARG A 334 -3.05 21.12 -35.09
CA ARG A 334 -3.85 21.04 -33.86
C ARG A 334 -4.68 19.76 -33.82
N HIS A 335 -5.38 19.41 -34.90
CA HIS A 335 -6.13 18.16 -34.99
C HIS A 335 -5.22 16.94 -34.92
N ARG A 336 -4.05 17.00 -35.57
CA ARG A 336 -3.05 15.92 -35.48
C ARG A 336 -2.58 15.70 -34.05
N SER A 337 -2.22 16.79 -33.35
CA SER A 337 -1.78 16.76 -31.96
C SER A 337 -2.87 16.21 -31.03
N PHE A 338 -4.11 16.69 -31.18
CA PHE A 338 -5.25 16.20 -30.41
C PHE A 338 -5.44 14.69 -30.56
N LEU A 339 -5.48 14.19 -31.80
CA LEU A 339 -5.73 12.78 -32.07
C LEU A 339 -4.64 11.87 -31.50
N ILE A 340 -3.37 12.29 -31.56
CA ILE A 340 -2.26 11.52 -30.96
C ILE A 340 -2.45 11.45 -29.44
N GLY A 341 -2.63 12.59 -28.77
CA GLY A 341 -2.76 12.65 -27.32
C GLY A 341 -4.00 11.92 -26.79
N TYR A 342 -5.15 12.16 -27.44
CA TYR A 342 -6.42 11.58 -27.00
C TYR A 342 -6.50 10.08 -27.29
N CYS A 343 -5.96 9.61 -28.41
CA CYS A 343 -5.85 8.17 -28.67
C CYS A 343 -4.87 7.50 -27.70
N ALA A 344 -3.72 8.11 -27.39
CA ALA A 344 -2.78 7.59 -26.40
C ALA A 344 -3.42 7.46 -25.00
N ALA A 345 -4.15 8.49 -24.57
CA ALA A 345 -4.91 8.47 -23.33
C ALA A 345 -5.99 7.38 -23.33
N SER A 346 -6.71 7.22 -24.45
CA SER A 346 -7.77 6.21 -24.61
C SER A 346 -7.22 4.80 -24.47
N VAL A 347 -6.12 4.48 -25.15
CA VAL A 347 -5.48 3.15 -25.08
C VAL A 347 -4.95 2.88 -23.68
N ALA A 348 -4.30 3.85 -23.05
CA ALA A 348 -3.80 3.71 -21.68
C ALA A 348 -4.93 3.53 -20.66
N LEU A 349 -6.03 4.27 -20.81
CA LEU A 349 -7.20 4.19 -19.93
C LEU A 349 -7.91 2.86 -20.11
N GLU A 350 -8.21 2.45 -21.35
CA GLU A 350 -8.84 1.17 -21.67
C GLU A 350 -8.04 0.01 -21.07
N ALA A 351 -6.74 -0.05 -21.36
CA ALA A 351 -5.87 -1.11 -20.88
C ALA A 351 -5.84 -1.14 -19.35
N GLY A 352 -5.72 0.01 -18.68
CA GLY A 352 -5.74 0.08 -17.22
C GLY A 352 -7.07 -0.31 -16.59
N LEU A 353 -8.21 0.10 -17.16
CA LEU A 353 -9.54 -0.29 -16.69
C LEU A 353 -9.73 -1.80 -16.78
N VAL A 354 -9.36 -2.41 -17.91
CA VAL A 354 -9.45 -3.86 -18.11
C VAL A 354 -8.53 -4.61 -17.14
N TYR A 355 -7.29 -4.14 -16.98
CA TYR A 355 -6.33 -4.75 -16.06
C TYR A 355 -6.85 -4.72 -14.63
N VAL A 356 -7.29 -3.55 -14.15
CA VAL A 356 -7.84 -3.38 -12.81
C VAL A 356 -9.09 -4.21 -12.61
N GLN A 357 -10.03 -4.18 -13.55
CA GLN A 357 -11.27 -4.96 -13.46
C GLN A 357 -10.98 -6.46 -13.36
N SER A 358 -9.96 -6.94 -14.07
CA SER A 358 -9.61 -8.37 -14.11
C SER A 358 -8.94 -8.87 -12.83
N TYR A 359 -8.13 -8.04 -12.16
CA TYR A 359 -7.29 -8.51 -11.04
C TYR A 359 -7.60 -7.90 -9.67
N ARG A 360 -8.38 -6.81 -9.58
CA ARG A 360 -8.59 -6.09 -8.30
C ARG A 360 -9.17 -6.96 -7.17
N ASP A 361 -9.97 -7.95 -7.54
CA ASP A 361 -10.71 -8.83 -6.63
C ASP A 361 -10.03 -10.22 -6.50
N ASN A 362 -8.93 -10.48 -7.22
CA ASN A 362 -8.07 -11.65 -7.04
C ASN A 362 -6.87 -11.25 -6.14
N ALA A 363 -6.98 -11.52 -4.83
CA ALA A 363 -5.99 -11.06 -3.86
C ALA A 363 -4.56 -11.60 -4.09
N PRO A 364 -4.35 -12.90 -4.40
CA PRO A 364 -3.03 -13.43 -4.75
C PRO A 364 -2.38 -12.74 -5.96
N LEU A 365 -3.10 -12.63 -7.09
CA LEU A 365 -2.56 -11.97 -8.28
C LEU A 365 -2.32 -10.48 -8.05
N ARG A 366 -3.22 -9.81 -7.32
CA ARG A 366 -3.05 -8.40 -6.97
C ARG A 366 -1.82 -8.18 -6.09
N ALA A 367 -1.54 -9.08 -5.13
CA ALA A 367 -0.32 -9.02 -4.34
C ALA A 367 0.91 -9.20 -5.25
N LYS A 368 0.88 -10.19 -6.14
CA LYS A 368 1.96 -10.48 -7.09
C LYS A 368 2.31 -9.31 -8.00
N LEU A 369 1.30 -8.63 -8.52
CA LEU A 369 1.45 -7.44 -9.37
C LEU A 369 1.91 -6.19 -8.59
N ASN A 370 1.90 -6.25 -7.25
CA ASN A 370 2.39 -5.16 -6.41
C ASN A 370 3.83 -5.41 -5.90
N GLU A 371 4.45 -6.54 -6.18
CA GLU A 371 5.84 -6.82 -5.79
C GLU A 371 6.82 -5.90 -6.51
N GLU A 372 7.90 -5.52 -5.82
CA GLU A 372 9.00 -4.75 -6.38
C GLU A 372 9.91 -5.62 -7.25
N GLU A 373 10.48 -5.02 -8.30
CA GLU A 373 11.57 -5.57 -9.10
C GLU A 373 12.66 -4.50 -9.19
N PRO A 374 13.82 -4.68 -8.52
CA PRO A 374 14.87 -3.66 -8.47
C PRO A 374 15.24 -3.11 -9.85
N GLY A 375 15.21 -1.78 -9.99
CA GLY A 375 15.51 -1.08 -11.25
C GLY A 375 14.45 -1.14 -12.35
N LEU A 376 13.45 -2.03 -12.24
CA LEU A 376 12.44 -2.25 -13.28
C LEU A 376 11.01 -1.89 -12.84
N LEU A 377 10.62 -2.17 -11.60
CA LEU A 377 9.27 -1.98 -11.06
C LEU A 377 9.32 -1.59 -9.58
N ALA A 378 8.74 -0.45 -9.21
CA ALA A 378 8.67 -0.05 -7.79
C ALA A 378 7.48 -0.69 -7.06
N ASP A 379 7.53 -0.81 -5.73
CA ASP A 379 6.45 -1.38 -4.93
C ASP A 379 5.06 -0.80 -5.27
N GLY A 380 4.13 -1.72 -5.41
CA GLY A 380 2.70 -1.55 -5.66
C GLY A 380 2.31 -0.71 -6.86
N GLN A 381 2.90 -0.98 -8.03
CA GLN A 381 2.48 -0.35 -9.28
C GLN A 381 1.02 -0.67 -9.67
N PHE A 382 0.48 -1.84 -9.31
CA PHE A 382 -0.93 -2.15 -9.60
C PHE A 382 -1.88 -1.14 -8.94
N GLU A 383 -1.63 -0.78 -7.67
CA GLU A 383 -2.41 0.26 -6.99
C GLU A 383 -2.25 1.64 -7.64
N VAL A 384 -1.08 1.96 -8.22
CA VAL A 384 -0.88 3.22 -8.96
C VAL A 384 -1.81 3.25 -10.18
N VAL A 385 -1.90 2.13 -10.92
CA VAL A 385 -2.82 1.98 -12.04
C VAL A 385 -4.27 2.09 -11.56
N TYR A 386 -4.64 1.37 -10.49
CA TYR A 386 -5.98 1.41 -9.91
C TYR A 386 -6.40 2.83 -9.51
N HIS A 387 -5.56 3.55 -8.78
CA HIS A 387 -5.84 4.91 -8.36
C HIS A 387 -5.89 5.89 -9.54
N SER A 388 -5.10 5.66 -10.59
CA SER A 388 -5.07 6.50 -11.79
C SER A 388 -6.33 6.35 -12.64
N VAL A 389 -6.80 5.13 -12.90
CA VAL A 389 -8.00 4.92 -13.74
C VAL A 389 -9.31 5.25 -13.03
N THR A 390 -9.28 5.38 -11.69
CA THR A 390 -10.42 5.78 -10.86
C THR A 390 -10.37 7.26 -10.42
N ASP A 391 -9.38 8.01 -10.89
CA ASP A 391 -9.26 9.42 -10.57
C ASP A 391 -10.35 10.24 -11.28
N GLN A 392 -11.20 10.93 -10.51
CA GLN A 392 -12.34 11.65 -11.06
C GLN A 392 -11.91 12.82 -11.95
N HIS A 393 -10.83 13.52 -11.58
CA HIS A 393 -10.31 14.64 -12.37
C HIS A 393 -9.81 14.17 -13.72
N HIS A 394 -9.08 13.04 -13.77
CA HIS A 394 -8.63 12.46 -15.04
C HIS A 394 -9.79 11.97 -15.91
N GLN A 395 -10.81 11.37 -15.32
CA GLN A 395 -12.00 10.93 -16.06
C GLN A 395 -12.82 12.12 -16.60
N GLU A 396 -12.96 13.19 -15.82
CA GLU A 396 -13.63 14.42 -16.26
C GLU A 396 -12.89 15.08 -17.42
N LEU A 397 -11.56 15.22 -17.32
CA LEU A 397 -10.72 15.74 -18.40
C LEU A 397 -10.84 14.87 -19.67
N TYR A 398 -10.85 13.54 -19.53
CA TYR A 398 -11.04 12.63 -20.64
C TYR A 398 -12.42 12.78 -21.31
N ARG A 399 -13.48 13.00 -20.53
CA ARG A 399 -14.83 13.27 -21.04
C ARG A 399 -14.93 14.64 -21.73
N GLU A 400 -14.29 15.68 -21.18
CA GLU A 400 -14.23 17.01 -21.82
C GLU A 400 -13.62 16.91 -23.23
N PHE A 401 -12.50 16.21 -23.36
CA PHE A 401 -11.86 16.00 -24.66
C PHE A 401 -12.64 15.05 -25.57
N GLY A 402 -13.44 14.15 -24.98
CA GLY A 402 -14.40 13.32 -25.73
C GLY A 402 -15.45 14.15 -26.45
N VAL A 403 -15.95 15.24 -25.85
CA VAL A 403 -16.86 16.17 -26.53
C VAL A 403 -16.19 16.79 -27.76
N PHE A 404 -14.92 17.22 -27.63
CA PHE A 404 -14.17 17.74 -28.77
C PHE A 404 -14.01 16.69 -29.88
N PHE A 405 -13.72 15.43 -29.52
CA PHE A 405 -13.63 14.33 -30.49
C PHE A 405 -14.94 14.14 -31.24
N GLU A 406 -16.08 14.01 -30.55
CA GLU A 406 -17.39 13.77 -31.19
C GLU A 406 -17.79 14.90 -32.14
N LEU A 407 -17.49 16.16 -31.78
CA LEU A 407 -17.79 17.33 -32.62
C LEU A 407 -17.06 17.30 -33.98
N HIS A 408 -15.86 16.72 -34.04
CA HIS A 408 -15.01 16.72 -35.25
C HIS A 408 -14.97 15.36 -35.96
N ARG A 409 -15.43 14.29 -35.30
CA ARG A 409 -15.35 12.90 -35.77
C ARG A 409 -15.93 12.71 -37.17
N ALA A 410 -17.13 13.22 -37.43
CA ALA A 410 -17.77 13.08 -38.75
C ALA A 410 -16.93 13.68 -39.88
N ARG A 411 -16.27 14.82 -39.62
CA ARG A 411 -15.36 15.45 -40.57
C ARG A 411 -14.11 14.58 -40.80
N TRP A 412 -13.48 14.07 -39.74
CA TRP A 412 -12.28 13.22 -39.88
C TRP A 412 -12.54 11.87 -40.54
N LEU A 413 -13.77 11.35 -40.51
CA LEU A 413 -14.16 10.15 -41.26
C LEU A 413 -14.20 10.40 -42.78
N VAL A 414 -14.57 11.61 -43.20
CA VAL A 414 -14.62 12.00 -44.62
C VAL A 414 -13.24 12.50 -45.08
N GLU A 415 -12.60 13.33 -44.25
CA GLU A 415 -11.33 13.98 -44.51
C GLU A 415 -10.36 13.71 -43.35
N SER A 416 -9.63 12.59 -43.44
CA SER A 416 -8.63 12.23 -42.43
C SER A 416 -7.52 13.28 -42.38
N PRO A 417 -7.07 13.71 -41.19
CA PRO A 417 -5.94 14.63 -41.09
C PRO A 417 -4.68 14.07 -41.78
N PRO A 418 -3.85 14.92 -42.41
CA PRO A 418 -2.74 14.48 -43.25
C PRO A 418 -1.77 13.52 -42.55
N GLY A 419 -1.44 12.43 -43.23
CA GLY A 419 -0.50 11.41 -42.74
C GLY A 419 -1.04 10.51 -41.62
N MET A 420 -2.35 10.55 -41.34
CA MET A 420 -2.99 9.68 -40.34
C MET A 420 -4.05 8.76 -40.92
N ASP A 421 -4.19 7.61 -40.28
CA ASP A 421 -5.22 6.61 -40.56
C ASP A 421 -6.33 6.75 -39.49
N PHE A 422 -7.20 7.74 -39.69
CA PHE A 422 -8.24 8.02 -38.70
C PHE A 422 -9.28 6.89 -38.65
N ALA A 423 -9.86 6.55 -39.80
CA ALA A 423 -11.01 5.64 -39.86
C ALA A 423 -10.67 4.20 -39.47
N LYS A 424 -9.48 3.67 -39.82
CA LYS A 424 -9.14 2.27 -39.52
C LYS A 424 -8.43 2.09 -38.19
N LEU A 425 -7.73 3.11 -37.70
CA LEU A 425 -6.93 2.99 -36.48
C LEU A 425 -7.41 3.88 -35.34
N LEU A 426 -7.46 5.21 -35.53
CA LEU A 426 -7.66 6.12 -34.39
C LEU A 426 -9.10 6.09 -33.88
N ASP A 427 -10.09 6.14 -34.77
CA ASP A 427 -11.51 6.11 -34.43
C ASP A 427 -11.91 4.87 -33.61
N PRO A 428 -11.66 3.63 -34.06
CA PRO A 428 -12.05 2.45 -33.29
C PRO A 428 -11.35 2.37 -31.93
N ARG A 429 -10.10 2.84 -31.83
CA ARG A 429 -9.31 2.78 -30.58
C ARG A 429 -9.75 3.83 -29.56
N ILE A 430 -10.07 5.04 -30.01
CA ILE A 430 -10.66 6.07 -29.13
C ILE A 430 -12.02 5.61 -28.61
N ARG A 431 -12.88 5.08 -29.50
CA ARG A 431 -14.21 4.58 -29.11
C ARG A 431 -14.13 3.39 -28.16
N ALA A 432 -13.15 2.50 -28.31
CA ALA A 432 -12.90 1.41 -27.36
C ALA A 432 -12.60 1.95 -25.96
N GLY A 433 -11.78 3.01 -25.84
CA GLY A 433 -11.49 3.69 -24.58
C GLY A 433 -12.71 4.35 -23.93
N GLN A 434 -13.52 5.07 -24.72
CA GLN A 434 -14.79 5.66 -24.25
C GLN A 434 -15.75 4.56 -23.74
N THR A 435 -15.91 3.49 -24.52
CA THR A 435 -16.77 2.35 -24.20
C THR A 435 -16.30 1.65 -22.92
N ALA A 436 -14.99 1.46 -22.73
CA ALA A 436 -14.44 0.87 -21.53
C ALA A 436 -14.72 1.74 -20.29
N LEU A 437 -14.59 3.06 -20.40
CA LEU A 437 -14.88 3.98 -19.30
C LEU A 437 -16.36 3.93 -18.87
N GLU A 438 -17.27 3.77 -19.81
CA GLU A 438 -18.71 3.68 -19.54
C GLU A 438 -19.12 2.33 -18.95
N ASN A 439 -18.56 1.23 -19.47
CA ASN A 439 -18.96 -0.12 -19.10
C ASN A 439 -18.23 -0.67 -17.87
N THR A 440 -17.02 -0.21 -17.58
CA THR A 440 -16.23 -0.70 -16.45
C THR A 440 -16.58 0.07 -15.17
N ARG A 441 -17.45 -0.52 -14.33
CA ARG A 441 -17.83 0.06 -13.04
C ARG A 441 -16.76 -0.20 -11.96
N LEU A 442 -15.86 0.78 -11.79
CA LEU A 442 -14.97 0.86 -10.62
C LEU A 442 -15.51 1.91 -9.64
N SER A 443 -15.63 1.57 -8.35
CA SER A 443 -16.06 2.52 -7.33
C SER A 443 -14.95 3.54 -7.02
N PRO A 444 -15.14 4.85 -7.28
CA PRO A 444 -14.15 5.88 -6.95
C PRO A 444 -13.94 5.99 -5.43
N VAL A 445 -14.98 5.69 -4.65
CA VAL A 445 -14.92 5.71 -3.17
C VAL A 445 -14.04 4.57 -2.65
N ARG A 446 -14.21 3.35 -3.17
CA ARG A 446 -13.35 2.21 -2.81
C ARG A 446 -11.88 2.51 -3.13
N ALA A 447 -11.61 3.14 -4.28
CA ALA A 447 -10.25 3.53 -4.66
C ALA A 447 -9.68 4.63 -3.76
N TRP A 448 -10.49 5.62 -3.36
CA TRP A 448 -10.08 6.66 -2.42
C TRP A 448 -9.70 6.09 -1.05
N PHE A 449 -10.48 5.15 -0.51
CA PHE A 449 -10.12 4.44 0.73
C PHE A 449 -8.88 3.57 0.57
N SER A 450 -8.74 2.85 -0.55
CA SER A 450 -7.53 2.08 -0.88
C SER A 450 -6.29 2.97 -0.83
N ARG A 451 -6.38 4.18 -1.40
CA ARG A 451 -5.31 5.17 -1.42
C ARG A 451 -4.93 5.67 -0.03
N ILE A 452 -5.91 5.99 0.81
CA ILE A 452 -5.67 6.41 2.20
C ILE A 452 -5.06 5.26 3.00
N GLY A 453 -5.66 4.07 2.91
CA GLY A 453 -5.17 2.87 3.58
C GLY A 453 -3.73 2.55 3.19
N ARG A 454 -3.39 2.66 1.90
CA ARG A 454 -2.02 2.44 1.42
C ARG A 454 -1.04 3.47 1.96
N ARG A 455 -1.37 4.76 1.96
CA ARG A 455 -0.49 5.81 2.52
C ARG A 455 -0.25 5.60 4.01
N LEU A 456 -1.30 5.26 4.76
CA LEU A 456 -1.18 4.88 6.18
C LEU A 456 -0.29 3.64 6.34
N GLN A 457 -0.49 2.63 5.50
CA GLN A 457 0.31 1.41 5.53
C GLN A 457 1.78 1.68 5.18
N GLN A 458 2.07 2.54 4.21
CA GLN A 458 3.44 2.95 3.86
C GLN A 458 4.11 3.72 5.01
N ASP A 459 3.41 4.68 5.59
CA ASP A 459 3.89 5.46 6.73
C ASP A 459 4.12 4.58 7.97
N ALA A 460 3.32 3.52 8.18
CA ALA A 460 3.46 2.58 9.29
C ALA A 460 4.49 1.47 9.01
N LYS A 461 4.57 0.98 7.76
CA LYS A 461 5.51 -0.08 7.35
C LYS A 461 6.93 0.41 7.47
N SER A 462 7.26 1.65 7.11
CA SER A 462 8.64 2.14 7.18
C SER A 462 9.24 2.04 8.60
N PRO A 463 8.63 2.61 9.67
CA PRO A 463 9.15 2.48 11.03
C PRO A 463 9.15 1.03 11.56
N ALA A 464 8.09 0.27 11.27
CA ALA A 464 7.97 -1.12 11.72
C ALA A 464 9.00 -2.03 11.04
N PHE A 465 9.22 -1.84 9.74
CA PHE A 465 10.21 -2.57 8.96
C PHE A 465 11.63 -2.23 9.41
N GLU A 466 11.95 -0.94 9.64
CA GLU A 466 13.25 -0.57 10.20
C GLU A 466 13.48 -1.18 11.59
N ALA A 467 12.46 -1.18 12.46
CA ALA A 467 12.55 -1.82 13.77
C ALA A 467 12.71 -3.36 13.66
N GLN A 468 11.97 -4.00 12.75
CA GLN A 468 12.06 -5.44 12.50
C GLN A 468 13.42 -5.81 11.91
N LYS A 469 13.93 -5.02 10.96
CA LYS A 469 15.26 -5.16 10.36
C LYS A 469 16.33 -5.04 11.43
N LEU A 470 16.30 -3.99 12.25
CA LEU A 470 17.25 -3.81 13.36
C LEU A 470 17.23 -4.99 14.33
N LEU A 471 16.04 -5.50 14.68
CA LEU A 471 15.91 -6.66 15.56
C LEU A 471 16.45 -7.93 14.90
N ALA A 472 16.18 -8.13 13.60
CA ALA A 472 16.58 -9.32 12.88
C ALA A 472 18.07 -9.32 12.52
N GLU A 473 18.66 -8.18 12.16
CA GLU A 473 20.12 -7.99 12.06
C GLU A 473 20.77 -8.23 13.42
N PHE A 474 20.23 -7.66 14.50
CA PHE A 474 20.71 -7.95 15.85
C PHE A 474 20.65 -9.45 16.15
N MET A 475 19.56 -10.14 15.86
CA MET A 475 19.45 -11.60 16.08
C MET A 475 20.34 -12.42 15.13
N GLY A 476 20.54 -11.97 13.89
CA GLY A 476 21.41 -12.60 12.89
C GLY A 476 22.89 -12.43 13.18
N ASP A 477 23.31 -11.32 13.78
CA ASP A 477 24.71 -11.02 14.10
C ASP A 477 25.09 -11.36 15.54
N THR A 478 24.10 -11.54 16.43
CA THR A 478 24.36 -11.90 17.82
C THR A 478 24.84 -13.34 17.93
N ARG A 479 26.15 -13.47 18.20
CA ARG A 479 26.76 -14.72 18.62
C ARG A 479 26.55 -14.94 20.12
N ILE A 480 25.86 -16.02 20.48
CA ILE A 480 25.66 -16.48 21.86
C ILE A 480 27.00 -16.84 22.50
N VAL A 481 27.94 -17.39 21.71
CA VAL A 481 29.32 -17.69 22.13
C VAL A 481 30.27 -17.25 21.02
N ARG A 482 31.29 -16.47 21.36
CA ARG A 482 32.35 -16.07 20.41
C ARG A 482 33.42 -17.15 20.36
N ARG A 483 33.27 -18.08 19.42
CA ARG A 483 34.26 -19.12 19.09
C ARG A 483 34.61 -19.05 17.60
N GLU A 484 35.84 -19.42 17.25
CA GLU A 484 36.23 -19.63 15.85
C GLU A 484 35.51 -20.88 15.28
N PRO A 485 34.97 -20.79 14.05
CA PRO A 485 34.44 -21.93 13.32
C PRO A 485 35.43 -23.10 13.19
N MET A 486 34.91 -24.32 13.15
CA MET A 486 35.71 -25.55 13.20
C MET A 486 36.35 -25.94 11.87
N ILE A 487 35.80 -25.46 10.76
CA ILE A 487 36.42 -25.56 9.43
C ILE A 487 37.28 -24.32 9.25
N SER A 488 38.59 -24.52 9.13
CA SER A 488 39.52 -23.40 8.92
C SER A 488 39.53 -22.92 7.46
N ILE A 489 39.86 -21.64 7.25
CA ILE A 489 40.11 -21.06 5.92
C ILE A 489 41.13 -21.89 5.12
N HIS A 490 42.15 -22.45 5.78
CA HIS A 490 43.12 -23.32 5.12
C HIS A 490 42.45 -24.57 4.54
N GLN A 491 41.61 -25.26 5.31
CA GLN A 491 40.85 -26.42 4.84
C GLN A 491 39.91 -26.06 3.69
N VAL A 492 39.27 -24.88 3.75
CA VAL A 492 38.41 -24.40 2.65
C VAL A 492 39.22 -24.32 1.36
N ARG A 493 40.39 -23.68 1.40
CA ARG A 493 41.22 -23.46 0.20
C ARG A 493 41.88 -24.71 -0.35
N THR A 494 42.39 -25.59 0.52
CA THR A 494 43.21 -26.73 0.08
C THR A 494 42.41 -28.01 -0.09
N GLU A 495 41.32 -28.21 0.65
CA GLU A 495 40.58 -29.48 0.68
C GLU A 495 39.16 -29.38 0.10
N ILE A 496 38.52 -28.22 0.17
CA ILE A 496 37.10 -28.04 -0.21
C ILE A 496 36.95 -27.38 -1.58
N GLN A 497 37.41 -26.14 -1.74
CA GLN A 497 37.25 -25.32 -2.95
C GLN A 497 37.70 -26.03 -4.25
N PRO A 498 38.82 -26.79 -4.28
CA PRO A 498 39.25 -27.48 -5.50
C PRO A 498 38.27 -28.55 -6.02
N ARG A 499 37.30 -28.98 -5.20
CA ARG A 499 36.30 -30.00 -5.55
C ARG A 499 34.99 -29.41 -6.06
N LEU A 500 34.80 -28.09 -5.91
CA LEU A 500 33.56 -27.40 -6.23
C LEU A 500 33.45 -27.15 -7.74
N GLN A 501 32.23 -27.28 -8.25
CA GLN A 501 31.86 -26.99 -9.64
C GLN A 501 30.64 -26.08 -9.69
N PRO A 502 30.51 -25.22 -10.72
CA PRO A 502 29.31 -24.40 -10.91
C PRO A 502 28.03 -25.25 -10.80
N GLY A 503 27.07 -24.77 -10.03
CA GLY A 503 25.80 -25.46 -9.77
C GLY A 503 25.78 -26.28 -8.48
N ASP A 504 26.91 -26.47 -7.79
CA ASP A 504 26.96 -27.15 -6.50
C ASP A 504 26.13 -26.39 -5.45
N ILE A 505 25.28 -27.10 -4.72
CA ILE A 505 24.54 -26.57 -3.57
C ILE A 505 25.37 -26.79 -2.32
N ILE A 506 25.69 -25.69 -1.63
CA ILE A 506 26.40 -25.68 -0.36
C ILE A 506 25.36 -25.58 0.75
N ILE A 507 25.48 -26.43 1.77
CA ILE A 507 24.61 -26.42 2.94
C ILE A 507 25.51 -26.28 4.15
N GLU A 508 25.29 -25.25 4.95
CA GLU A 508 26.20 -24.90 6.02
C GLU A 508 25.49 -24.62 7.34
N ARG A 509 26.23 -24.84 8.42
CA ARG A 509 25.81 -24.52 9.77
C ARG A 509 26.97 -23.85 10.50
N ARG A 510 26.71 -22.64 10.98
CA ARG A 510 27.53 -21.95 11.96
C ARG A 510 26.84 -22.05 13.31
N ASN A 511 27.45 -22.73 14.26
CA ASN A 511 26.97 -22.81 15.63
C ASN A 511 27.02 -21.42 16.29
N TRP A 512 26.25 -21.26 17.35
CA TRP A 512 26.23 -20.10 18.25
C TRP A 512 25.67 -18.80 17.67
N TYR A 513 25.00 -18.83 16.52
CA TYR A 513 24.18 -17.72 16.04
C TYR A 513 22.76 -17.80 16.62
N LEU A 514 22.24 -16.68 17.13
CA LEU A 514 20.91 -16.61 17.75
C LEU A 514 19.78 -16.92 16.74
N SER A 515 20.00 -16.68 15.44
CA SER A 515 19.09 -17.06 14.35
C SER A 515 18.78 -18.57 14.26
N ASN A 516 19.71 -19.44 14.66
CA ASN A 516 19.54 -20.91 14.59
C ASN A 516 18.43 -21.42 15.53
N ALA A 517 18.05 -20.67 16.56
CA ALA A 517 16.98 -21.06 17.47
C ALA A 517 15.59 -21.03 16.79
N PHE A 518 15.45 -20.26 15.71
CA PHE A 518 14.16 -19.96 15.07
C PHE A 518 13.93 -20.70 13.75
N LEU A 519 14.97 -21.31 13.16
CA LEU A 519 14.88 -22.06 11.90
C LEU A 519 14.64 -23.57 12.13
N PRO A 520 13.87 -24.26 11.28
CA PRO A 520 13.65 -25.71 11.37
C PRO A 520 14.92 -26.51 11.06
N GLY A 521 15.06 -27.70 11.67
CA GLY A 521 16.15 -28.63 11.38
C GLY A 521 17.56 -28.29 11.89
N PHE A 522 18.48 -29.23 11.64
CA PHE A 522 19.90 -29.08 11.94
C PHE A 522 20.61 -28.09 11.00
N TRP A 523 20.15 -27.96 9.76
CA TRP A 523 20.76 -27.19 8.69
C TRP A 523 20.03 -25.84 8.48
N PRO A 524 20.61 -24.71 8.90
CA PRO A 524 19.94 -23.41 8.87
C PRO A 524 20.17 -22.60 7.59
N HIS A 525 21.22 -22.89 6.80
CA HIS A 525 21.62 -22.05 5.67
C HIS A 525 22.07 -22.86 4.46
N CYS A 526 21.87 -22.29 3.28
CA CYS A 526 22.35 -22.84 2.02
C CYS A 526 22.79 -21.75 1.04
N ALA A 527 23.65 -22.11 0.10
CA ALA A 527 24.21 -21.22 -0.90
C ALA A 527 24.43 -21.95 -2.22
N LEU A 528 24.61 -21.20 -3.31
CA LEU A 528 24.92 -21.74 -4.63
C LEU A 528 26.35 -21.39 -5.03
N TYR A 529 27.15 -22.41 -5.35
CA TYR A 529 28.45 -22.19 -5.96
C TYR A 529 28.27 -21.85 -7.44
N VAL A 530 28.59 -20.61 -7.81
CA VAL A 530 28.55 -20.15 -9.21
C VAL A 530 29.89 -20.37 -9.92
N GLY A 531 30.98 -20.42 -9.16
CA GLY A 531 32.33 -20.61 -9.69
C GLY A 531 32.92 -19.35 -10.32
N THR A 532 34.12 -19.49 -10.87
CA THR A 532 34.81 -18.36 -11.50
C THR A 532 34.31 -18.11 -12.92
N ARG A 533 34.64 -16.95 -13.50
CA ARG A 533 34.39 -16.66 -14.92
C ARG A 533 34.88 -17.80 -15.82
N GLU A 534 36.08 -18.31 -15.58
CA GLU A 534 36.66 -19.37 -16.39
C GLU A 534 35.88 -20.68 -16.27
N GLN A 535 35.40 -21.03 -15.08
CA GLN A 535 34.56 -22.21 -14.88
C GLN A 535 33.20 -22.08 -15.57
N LEU A 536 32.61 -20.89 -15.56
CA LEU A 536 31.34 -20.60 -16.24
C LEU A 536 31.48 -20.68 -17.77
N GLU A 537 32.53 -20.09 -18.33
CA GLU A 537 32.82 -20.17 -19.77
C GLU A 537 33.11 -21.63 -20.19
N GLN A 538 33.83 -22.41 -19.36
CA GLN A 538 34.05 -23.84 -19.58
C GLN A 538 32.76 -24.67 -19.52
N ALA A 539 31.78 -24.26 -18.71
CA ALA A 539 30.45 -24.86 -18.66
C ALA A 539 29.58 -24.49 -19.88
N GLY A 540 30.09 -23.66 -20.79
CA GLY A 540 29.41 -23.20 -22.01
C GLY A 540 28.52 -21.98 -21.78
N LEU A 541 28.60 -21.33 -20.62
CA LEU A 541 27.85 -20.12 -20.34
C LEU A 541 28.53 -18.91 -21.01
N ASP A 542 27.79 -18.17 -21.82
CA ASP A 542 28.20 -16.84 -22.27
C ASP A 542 28.15 -15.87 -21.09
N TYR A 543 29.31 -15.52 -20.53
CA TYR A 543 29.43 -14.65 -19.37
C TYR A 543 28.88 -13.24 -19.62
N GLU A 544 28.90 -12.76 -20.86
CA GLU A 544 28.35 -11.45 -21.22
C GLU A 544 26.82 -11.45 -21.26
N SER A 545 26.19 -12.63 -21.31
CA SER A 545 24.73 -12.77 -21.24
C SER A 545 24.16 -12.68 -19.81
N LEU A 546 25.02 -12.60 -18.79
CA LEU A 546 24.62 -12.43 -17.39
C LEU A 546 24.20 -10.98 -17.10
N ASP A 547 23.45 -10.79 -16.01
CA ASP A 547 23.09 -9.46 -15.52
C ASP A 547 24.34 -8.56 -15.36
N PRO A 548 24.40 -7.38 -16.02
CA PRO A 548 25.59 -6.54 -16.02
C PRO A 548 26.04 -6.08 -14.64
N ASP A 549 25.11 -5.75 -13.74
CA ASP A 549 25.43 -5.23 -12.42
C ASP A 549 25.94 -6.35 -11.51
N ALA A 550 25.27 -7.51 -11.53
CA ALA A 550 25.72 -8.71 -10.83
C ALA A 550 27.11 -9.15 -11.32
N ARG A 551 27.32 -9.14 -12.64
CA ARG A 551 28.59 -9.49 -13.27
C ARG A 551 29.73 -8.56 -12.87
N ALA A 552 29.47 -7.26 -12.77
CA ALA A 552 30.44 -6.27 -12.34
C ALA A 552 30.86 -6.47 -10.88
N VAL A 553 29.97 -6.97 -10.02
CA VAL A 553 30.31 -7.35 -8.64
C VAL A 553 31.05 -8.68 -8.59
N HIS A 554 30.56 -9.71 -9.27
CA HIS A 554 31.17 -11.04 -9.33
C HIS A 554 32.62 -11.02 -9.86
N ALA A 555 32.93 -10.12 -10.80
CA ALA A 555 34.27 -9.95 -11.34
C ALA A 555 35.28 -9.32 -10.35
N LYS A 556 34.82 -8.79 -9.21
CA LYS A 556 35.68 -8.19 -8.19
C LYS A 556 36.29 -9.26 -7.28
N LEU A 557 37.30 -8.83 -6.53
CA LEU A 557 37.85 -9.57 -5.40
C LEU A 557 37.29 -9.00 -4.10
N GLU A 558 37.16 -9.84 -3.09
CA GLU A 558 36.76 -9.43 -1.75
C GLU A 558 37.76 -8.40 -1.19
N GLU A 559 37.29 -7.22 -0.81
CA GLU A 559 38.15 -6.06 -0.52
C GLU A 559 39.22 -6.31 0.55
N LYS A 560 38.89 -7.12 1.58
CA LYS A 560 39.78 -7.34 2.73
C LYS A 560 40.78 -8.47 2.54
N THR A 561 40.39 -9.50 1.79
CA THR A 561 41.13 -10.78 1.69
C THR A 561 41.70 -10.99 0.30
N ASN A 562 41.22 -10.23 -0.69
CA ASN A 562 41.54 -10.37 -2.10
C ASN A 562 41.16 -11.74 -2.69
N HIS A 563 40.16 -12.41 -2.10
CA HIS A 563 39.65 -13.70 -2.57
C HIS A 563 38.61 -13.52 -3.69
N ARG A 564 38.51 -14.51 -4.58
CA ARG A 564 37.50 -14.50 -5.66
C ARG A 564 36.11 -14.73 -5.10
N LEU A 565 35.12 -13.98 -5.61
CA LEU A 565 33.72 -14.16 -5.27
C LEU A 565 33.13 -15.25 -6.16
N VAL A 566 32.81 -16.41 -5.58
CA VAL A 566 32.46 -17.65 -6.33
C VAL A 566 31.19 -18.32 -5.81
N ILE A 567 30.59 -17.77 -4.75
CA ILE A 567 29.34 -18.24 -4.16
C ILE A 567 28.34 -17.08 -4.22
N ILE A 568 27.08 -17.40 -4.53
CA ILE A 568 25.96 -16.48 -4.35
C ILE A 568 25.05 -17.01 -3.25
N GLU A 569 24.70 -16.14 -2.31
CA GLU A 569 23.89 -16.49 -1.15
C GLU A 569 23.05 -15.30 -0.66
N ALA A 570 21.92 -15.60 -0.01
CA ALA A 570 21.09 -14.58 0.63
C ALA A 570 21.38 -14.55 2.14
N MET A 571 21.95 -13.43 2.60
CA MET A 571 22.30 -13.15 4.00
C MET A 571 21.60 -11.86 4.44
N SER A 572 21.77 -11.43 5.70
CA SER A 572 21.21 -10.17 6.23
C SER A 572 21.46 -8.95 5.33
N GLU A 573 22.60 -8.91 4.64
CA GLU A 573 22.99 -7.87 3.69
C GLU A 573 22.22 -7.91 2.35
N GLY A 574 21.45 -8.98 2.11
CA GLY A 574 20.75 -9.29 0.86
C GLY A 574 21.37 -10.47 0.11
N VAL A 575 21.02 -10.58 -1.17
CA VAL A 575 21.61 -11.55 -2.10
C VAL A 575 22.94 -11.01 -2.62
N ILE A 576 24.04 -11.61 -2.19
CA ILE A 576 25.40 -11.12 -2.43
C ILE A 576 26.30 -12.23 -2.98
N PHE A 577 27.39 -11.82 -3.63
CA PHE A 577 28.49 -12.72 -3.94
C PHE A 577 29.51 -12.76 -2.79
N THR A 578 29.95 -13.95 -2.42
CA THR A 578 30.94 -14.19 -1.36
C THR A 578 32.07 -15.10 -1.83
N SER A 579 33.20 -15.02 -1.13
CA SER A 579 34.31 -15.96 -1.30
C SER A 579 33.98 -17.29 -0.64
N ALA A 580 34.56 -18.38 -1.15
CA ALA A 580 34.42 -19.71 -0.53
C ALA A 580 34.91 -19.68 0.93
N GLU A 581 35.98 -18.93 1.18
CA GLU A 581 36.58 -18.73 2.49
C GLU A 581 35.65 -17.98 3.45
N LYS A 582 34.87 -17.01 2.97
CA LYS A 582 33.89 -16.30 3.82
C LYS A 582 32.67 -17.15 4.13
N SER A 583 32.12 -17.84 3.12
CA SER A 583 30.90 -18.64 3.25
C SER A 583 31.18 -19.92 4.06
N MET A 584 32.15 -20.73 3.62
CA MET A 584 32.37 -22.09 4.14
C MET A 584 33.27 -22.16 5.38
N HIS A 585 33.71 -21.02 5.95
CA HIS A 585 34.34 -20.95 7.29
C HIS A 585 33.26 -21.11 8.37
N ALA A 586 32.75 -22.33 8.48
CA ALA A 586 31.62 -22.73 9.30
C ALA A 586 31.96 -23.96 10.18
N ASP A 587 30.99 -24.47 10.95
CA ASP A 587 31.21 -25.65 11.81
C ASP A 587 30.89 -26.96 11.10
N TYR A 588 29.94 -26.91 10.16
CA TYR A 588 29.56 -28.01 9.29
C TYR A 588 29.30 -27.47 7.90
N VAL A 589 29.81 -28.18 6.89
CA VAL A 589 29.56 -27.87 5.48
C VAL A 589 29.34 -29.16 4.72
N ALA A 590 28.23 -29.24 4.01
CA ALA A 590 27.93 -30.28 3.05
C ALA A 590 27.81 -29.68 1.65
N VAL A 591 28.20 -30.43 0.63
CA VAL A 591 28.08 -30.02 -0.77
C VAL A 591 27.42 -31.14 -1.56
N LEU A 592 26.33 -30.77 -2.24
CA LEU A 592 25.53 -31.64 -3.09
C LEU A 592 25.59 -31.11 -4.52
N ARG A 593 25.90 -31.99 -5.47
CA ARG A 593 25.96 -31.64 -6.89
C ARG A 593 24.70 -32.10 -7.60
N PRO A 594 23.82 -31.20 -8.04
CA PRO A 594 22.68 -31.58 -8.85
C PRO A 594 23.11 -32.11 -10.22
N ARG A 595 22.45 -33.16 -10.71
CA ARG A 595 22.71 -33.71 -12.05
C ARG A 595 22.02 -32.90 -13.15
N LEU A 596 22.60 -31.77 -13.50
CA LEU A 596 22.08 -30.85 -14.51
C LEU A 596 22.67 -31.12 -15.91
N THR A 597 21.87 -30.94 -16.95
CA THR A 597 22.40 -30.75 -18.31
C THR A 597 23.14 -29.41 -18.41
N ARG A 598 23.96 -29.23 -19.45
CA ARG A 598 24.67 -27.94 -19.65
C ARG A 598 23.70 -26.77 -19.76
N ASP A 599 22.60 -26.93 -20.49
CA ASP A 599 21.60 -25.86 -20.67
C ASP A 599 20.88 -25.54 -19.35
N GLN A 600 20.54 -26.57 -18.57
CA GLN A 600 19.95 -26.40 -17.24
C GLN A 600 20.90 -25.66 -16.30
N LEU A 601 22.18 -26.05 -16.24
CA LEU A 601 23.19 -25.37 -15.44
C LEU A 601 23.30 -23.89 -15.83
N GLN A 602 23.38 -23.59 -17.13
CA GLN A 602 23.44 -22.21 -17.60
C GLN A 602 22.21 -21.41 -17.16
N GLN A 603 21.03 -22.00 -17.22
CA GLN A 603 19.79 -21.36 -16.80
C GLN A 603 19.75 -21.12 -15.28
N VAL A 604 20.19 -22.09 -14.46
CA VAL A 604 20.29 -21.91 -13.00
C VAL A 604 21.21 -20.74 -12.64
N ILE A 605 22.40 -20.67 -13.26
CA ILE A 605 23.35 -19.60 -13.01
C ILE A 605 22.79 -18.23 -13.47
N LYS A 606 22.19 -18.16 -14.66
CA LYS A 606 21.55 -16.93 -15.16
C LYS A 606 20.46 -16.43 -14.21
N ASN A 607 19.60 -17.34 -13.73
CA ASN A 607 18.57 -16.99 -12.76
C ASN A 607 19.17 -16.48 -11.45
N ALA A 608 20.18 -17.17 -10.91
CA ALA A 608 20.84 -16.76 -9.67
C ALA A 608 21.45 -15.35 -9.76
N PHE A 609 22.17 -15.05 -10.85
CA PHE A 609 22.75 -13.72 -11.08
C PHE A 609 21.69 -12.62 -11.13
N ARG A 610 20.50 -12.89 -11.67
CA ARG A 610 19.39 -11.93 -11.71
C ARG A 610 18.85 -11.56 -10.32
N TYR A 611 19.00 -12.44 -9.34
CA TYR A 611 18.55 -12.19 -7.97
C TYR A 611 19.57 -11.41 -7.12
N HIS A 612 20.79 -11.18 -7.64
CA HIS A 612 21.80 -10.38 -6.95
C HIS A 612 21.27 -8.97 -6.60
N GLY A 613 21.59 -8.51 -5.39
CA GLY A 613 21.21 -7.18 -4.90
C GLY A 613 19.81 -7.11 -4.27
N ARG A 614 19.02 -8.18 -4.29
CA ARG A 614 17.73 -8.20 -3.56
C ARG A 614 17.94 -8.15 -2.05
N PRO A 615 17.13 -7.39 -1.30
CA PRO A 615 17.23 -7.38 0.16
C PRO A 615 16.89 -8.73 0.77
N TYR A 616 17.34 -8.94 2.01
CA TYR A 616 16.95 -10.12 2.79
C TYR A 616 15.50 -10.02 3.25
N ASP A 617 14.78 -11.14 3.19
CA ASP A 617 13.42 -11.20 3.69
C ASP A 617 13.36 -11.50 5.20
N PHE A 618 13.40 -10.44 6.00
CA PHE A 618 13.23 -10.54 7.46
C PHE A 618 11.79 -10.83 7.91
N ALA A 619 10.80 -10.75 7.00
CA ALA A 619 9.40 -11.05 7.27
C ALA A 619 9.03 -12.51 7.00
N PHE A 620 9.92 -13.28 6.36
CA PHE A 620 9.68 -14.67 5.97
C PHE A 620 8.35 -14.79 5.21
N ASP A 621 8.13 -13.85 4.27
CA ASP A 621 7.03 -13.80 3.34
C ASP A 621 7.41 -14.35 1.97
N PHE A 622 7.46 -15.69 1.91
CA PHE A 622 7.85 -16.49 0.75
C PHE A 622 6.97 -16.36 -0.50
N ALA A 623 5.95 -15.50 -0.46
CA ALA A 623 5.17 -15.13 -1.63
C ALA A 623 5.77 -13.91 -2.35
N ASP A 624 6.47 -13.03 -1.63
CA ASP A 624 7.10 -11.80 -2.13
C ASP A 624 8.53 -12.07 -2.57
N GLU A 625 8.76 -12.14 -3.88
CA GLU A 625 10.09 -12.36 -4.43
C GLU A 625 10.99 -11.12 -4.41
N SER A 626 10.46 -9.94 -4.06
CA SER A 626 11.26 -8.72 -4.02
C SER A 626 12.37 -8.77 -2.97
N LYS A 627 12.25 -9.69 -2.00
CA LYS A 627 13.23 -10.00 -0.95
C LYS A 627 13.34 -11.51 -0.87
N LEU A 628 14.52 -12.02 -0.51
CA LEU A 628 14.76 -13.47 -0.52
C LEU A 628 15.48 -13.93 0.73
N VAL A 629 15.14 -15.14 1.20
CA VAL A 629 16.01 -15.92 2.07
C VAL A 629 16.87 -16.92 1.28
N CYS A 630 17.81 -17.56 1.97
CA CYS A 630 18.85 -18.41 1.36
C CYS A 630 18.29 -19.59 0.53
N SER A 631 17.22 -20.23 1.01
CA SER A 631 16.57 -21.35 0.34
C SER A 631 15.65 -20.92 -0.80
N GLU A 632 15.07 -19.73 -0.71
CA GLU A 632 14.30 -19.13 -1.81
C GLU A 632 15.18 -18.78 -3.00
N LEU A 633 16.37 -18.24 -2.74
CA LEU A 633 17.36 -18.00 -3.80
C LEU A 633 17.61 -19.29 -4.60
N LEU A 634 17.77 -20.44 -3.93
CA LEU A 634 17.89 -21.73 -4.63
C LEU A 634 16.60 -22.10 -5.35
N HIS A 635 15.46 -22.04 -4.68
CA HIS A 635 14.16 -22.37 -5.27
C HIS A 635 13.91 -21.62 -6.59
N TYR A 636 14.10 -20.31 -6.57
CA TYR A 636 13.90 -19.46 -7.74
C TYR A 636 15.03 -19.58 -8.78
N SER A 637 16.25 -19.92 -8.37
CA SER A 637 17.34 -20.18 -9.32
C SER A 637 17.10 -21.43 -10.13
N PHE A 638 16.64 -22.51 -9.48
CA PHE A 638 16.33 -23.78 -10.14
C PHE A 638 15.02 -23.72 -10.93
N GLY A 639 14.00 -23.04 -10.40
CA GLY A 639 12.70 -22.91 -11.06
C GLY A 639 12.16 -24.26 -11.55
N GLY A 640 11.62 -24.28 -12.77
CA GLY A 640 10.92 -25.39 -13.39
C GLY A 640 11.85 -26.53 -13.82
N ILE A 641 13.15 -26.39 -13.55
CA ILE A 641 14.11 -27.49 -13.65
C ILE A 641 13.90 -28.46 -12.49
N HIS A 642 13.72 -27.94 -11.27
CA HIS A 642 13.52 -28.77 -10.08
C HIS A 642 12.71 -28.07 -9.00
N ASP A 643 11.68 -28.77 -8.53
CA ASP A 643 10.82 -28.33 -7.44
C ASP A 643 11.35 -28.90 -6.12
N PHE A 644 11.99 -28.05 -5.31
CA PHE A 644 12.42 -28.46 -3.97
C PHE A 644 11.23 -28.76 -3.05
N PRO A 645 11.36 -29.71 -2.11
CA PRO A 645 10.31 -30.00 -1.15
C PRO A 645 10.00 -28.76 -0.29
N MET A 646 8.70 -28.52 -0.12
CA MET A 646 8.17 -27.41 0.67
C MET A 646 7.70 -27.91 2.02
N ASP A 647 8.31 -27.39 3.09
CA ASP A 647 7.91 -27.63 4.47
C ASP A 647 6.92 -26.57 4.93
N THR A 648 6.09 -26.89 5.94
CA THR A 648 5.23 -25.90 6.59
C THR A 648 5.89 -25.37 7.85
N VAL A 649 6.31 -24.10 7.84
CA VAL A 649 6.93 -23.41 8.96
C VAL A 649 6.05 -22.22 9.33
N LEU A 650 5.58 -22.18 10.59
CA LEU A 650 4.67 -21.13 11.09
C LEU A 650 3.42 -20.91 10.20
N GLY A 651 2.92 -21.99 9.59
CA GLY A 651 1.73 -21.95 8.72
C GLY A 651 2.00 -21.51 7.27
N LYS A 652 3.25 -21.19 6.90
CA LYS A 652 3.66 -20.89 5.51
C LYS A 652 4.41 -22.07 4.90
N LYS A 653 4.23 -22.31 3.60
CA LYS A 653 5.00 -23.30 2.83
C LYS A 653 6.32 -22.70 2.36
N VAL A 654 7.44 -23.35 2.67
CA VAL A 654 8.79 -22.80 2.47
C VAL A 654 9.76 -23.89 2.06
N VAL A 655 10.74 -23.58 1.22
CA VAL A 655 11.91 -24.46 1.05
C VAL A 655 12.81 -24.28 2.26
N THR A 656 13.29 -25.36 2.85
CA THR A 656 14.26 -25.31 3.95
C THR A 656 15.60 -25.93 3.52
N PRO A 657 16.74 -25.45 4.03
CA PRO A 657 18.02 -26.10 3.78
C PRO A 657 18.04 -27.55 4.28
N LEU A 658 17.32 -27.86 5.37
CA LEU A 658 17.11 -29.23 5.84
C LEU A 658 16.39 -30.08 4.79
N GLY A 659 15.30 -29.57 4.20
CA GLY A 659 14.52 -30.28 3.18
C GLY A 659 15.36 -30.68 1.96
N ILE A 660 16.38 -29.90 1.60
CA ILE A 660 17.33 -30.26 0.53
C ILE A 660 18.18 -31.48 0.93
N VAL A 661 18.65 -31.54 2.19
CA VAL A 661 19.39 -32.70 2.71
C VAL A 661 18.49 -33.93 2.83
N GLU A 662 17.24 -33.74 3.26
CA GLU A 662 16.23 -34.80 3.33
C GLU A 662 15.98 -35.40 1.94
N GLN A 663 15.82 -34.56 0.91
CA GLN A 663 15.71 -35.03 -0.47
C GLN A 663 16.93 -35.88 -0.88
N PHE A 664 18.15 -35.44 -0.59
CA PHE A 664 19.37 -36.23 -0.84
C PHE A 664 19.42 -37.55 -0.06
N ALA A 665 18.86 -37.58 1.16
CA ALA A 665 18.81 -38.79 1.97
C ALA A 665 17.76 -39.79 1.46
N GLU A 666 16.68 -39.29 0.87
CA GLU A 666 15.56 -40.09 0.39
C GLU A 666 15.71 -40.54 -1.08
N GLN A 667 16.54 -39.87 -1.88
CA GLN A 667 16.77 -40.23 -3.29
C GLN A 667 17.22 -41.69 -3.49
N SER A 668 17.87 -42.30 -2.48
CA SER A 668 18.28 -43.71 -2.53
C SER A 668 17.12 -44.69 -2.30
N LYS A 669 15.93 -44.20 -1.94
CA LYS A 669 14.76 -45.00 -1.56
C LYS A 669 13.55 -44.80 -2.47
N GLN A 670 13.42 -43.66 -3.15
CA GLN A 670 12.28 -43.35 -4.02
C GLN A 670 12.70 -42.64 -5.29
N GLN A 671 12.11 -43.07 -6.41
CA GLN A 671 12.35 -42.58 -7.77
C GLN A 671 11.33 -41.49 -8.15
N THR A 672 11.08 -40.56 -7.23
CA THR A 672 10.00 -39.57 -7.32
C THR A 672 10.49 -38.13 -7.51
N SER A 673 11.77 -37.84 -7.34
CA SER A 673 12.34 -36.50 -7.57
C SER A 673 12.81 -36.35 -9.02
N LYS A 674 12.56 -35.18 -9.64
CA LYS A 674 12.97 -34.90 -11.03
C LYS A 674 14.50 -34.79 -11.19
N LEU A 675 15.23 -34.56 -10.10
CA LEU A 675 16.66 -34.26 -10.11
C LEU A 675 17.38 -34.96 -8.95
N ASP A 676 18.34 -35.82 -9.30
CA ASP A 676 19.22 -36.50 -8.34
C ASP A 676 20.42 -35.61 -7.95
N PHE A 677 20.95 -35.86 -6.76
CA PHE A 677 22.11 -35.18 -6.19
C PHE A 677 23.28 -36.14 -5.95
N ASP A 678 24.43 -35.83 -6.54
CA ASP A 678 25.69 -36.49 -6.23
C ASP A 678 26.32 -35.92 -4.96
N PHE A 679 26.83 -36.81 -4.11
CA PHE A 679 27.58 -36.41 -2.93
C PHE A 679 28.96 -35.89 -3.32
N VAL A 680 29.26 -34.63 -3.01
CA VAL A 680 30.61 -34.07 -3.25
C VAL A 680 31.45 -34.20 -2.00
N LEU A 681 31.02 -33.62 -0.87
CA LEU A 681 31.74 -33.67 0.41
C LEU A 681 30.82 -33.36 1.59
N PHE A 682 31.25 -33.77 2.78
CA PHE A 682 30.66 -33.35 4.04
C PHE A 682 31.77 -33.22 5.09
N TYR A 683 31.87 -32.06 5.73
CA TYR A 683 32.73 -31.83 6.89
C TYR A 683 31.87 -31.84 8.14
N ASN A 684 32.18 -32.80 9.01
CA ASN A 684 31.52 -33.00 10.28
C ASN A 684 32.48 -32.61 11.41
N THR A 685 31.95 -31.97 12.44
CA THR A 685 32.61 -31.79 13.72
C THR A 685 31.95 -32.68 14.76
N PRO A 686 32.51 -33.87 15.09
CA PRO A 686 31.97 -34.73 16.12
C PRO A 686 31.98 -34.05 17.51
N PRO A 687 31.03 -34.43 18.40
CA PRO A 687 30.99 -33.98 19.80
C PRO A 687 32.37 -33.98 20.48
N GLY A 688 32.71 -32.89 21.17
CA GLY A 688 33.97 -32.73 21.89
C GLY A 688 35.23 -32.48 21.03
N GLN A 689 35.14 -32.39 19.69
CA GLN A 689 36.29 -32.06 18.84
C GLN A 689 36.38 -30.55 18.55
N SER A 690 37.60 -30.08 18.27
CA SER A 690 37.90 -28.68 17.95
C SER A 690 38.23 -28.43 16.47
N ARG A 691 38.09 -29.45 15.61
CA ARG A 691 38.39 -29.36 14.18
C ARG A 691 37.45 -30.26 13.38
N ALA A 692 36.90 -29.71 12.30
CA ALA A 692 36.07 -30.46 11.37
C ALA A 692 36.90 -31.46 10.54
N ARG A 693 36.32 -32.64 10.27
CA ARG A 693 36.93 -33.70 9.45
C ARG A 693 36.00 -34.14 8.33
N PRO A 694 36.54 -34.64 7.20
CA PRO A 694 35.73 -35.26 6.16
C PRO A 694 34.89 -36.41 6.74
N ALA A 695 33.63 -36.46 6.34
CA ALA A 695 32.66 -37.48 6.70
C ALA A 695 32.03 -38.10 5.44
N THR A 696 31.36 -39.24 5.62
CA THR A 696 30.78 -40.00 4.51
C THR A 696 29.41 -39.46 4.11
N ALA A 697 28.96 -39.83 2.91
CA ALA A 697 27.59 -39.58 2.46
C ALA A 697 26.55 -40.13 3.45
N GLU A 698 26.82 -41.29 4.05
CA GLU A 698 25.91 -41.89 5.04
C GLU A 698 25.79 -41.05 6.32
N ALA A 699 26.91 -40.45 6.77
CA ALA A 699 26.87 -39.50 7.88
C ALA A 699 26.02 -38.27 7.55
N LEU A 700 26.10 -37.75 6.32
CA LEU A 700 25.25 -36.65 5.86
C LEU A 700 23.77 -37.05 5.86
N ARG A 701 23.42 -38.24 5.36
CA ARG A 701 22.03 -38.73 5.40
C ARG A 701 21.50 -38.85 6.83
N HIS A 702 22.34 -39.27 7.76
CA HIS A 702 21.96 -39.36 9.17
C HIS A 702 21.78 -37.97 9.82
N SER A 703 22.41 -36.92 9.28
CA SER A 703 22.36 -35.57 9.86
C SER A 703 20.97 -34.94 9.88
N ILE A 704 20.03 -35.40 9.05
CA ILE A 704 18.64 -34.93 9.04
C ILE A 704 17.93 -35.18 10.38
N LYS A 705 18.39 -36.18 11.14
CA LYS A 705 17.87 -36.55 12.46
C LYS A 705 18.58 -35.85 13.61
N TRP A 706 19.63 -35.08 13.33
CA TRP A 706 20.39 -34.45 14.38
C TRP A 706 19.58 -33.34 15.06
N PRO A 707 19.67 -33.22 16.39
CA PRO A 707 18.93 -32.21 17.11
C PRO A 707 19.40 -30.80 16.73
N LYS A 708 18.51 -29.81 16.83
CA LYS A 708 18.87 -28.40 16.62
C LYS A 708 19.91 -27.90 17.63
N VAL A 709 19.90 -28.48 18.83
CA VAL A 709 20.74 -28.08 19.97
C VAL A 709 22.21 -28.07 19.56
N PHE A 710 23.00 -27.15 20.11
CA PHE A 710 24.43 -27.09 19.84
C PHE A 710 25.05 -28.45 20.16
N ASN A 711 25.72 -29.05 19.17
CA ASN A 711 26.55 -30.22 19.42
C ASN A 711 27.69 -29.78 20.34
N GLU A 712 27.63 -30.20 21.60
CA GLU A 712 28.72 -30.09 22.57
C GLU A 712 29.80 -31.15 22.29
#